data_AF-A0A9D7U2I0-F1
#
_entry.id   AF-A0A9D7U2I0-F1
#
_cell.length_a   1.000
_cell.length_b   1.000
_cell.length_c   1.000
_cell.angle_alpha   90.00
_cell.angle_beta   90.00
_cell.angle_gamma   90.00
#
_symmetry.space_group_name_H-M   'P 1'
#
loop_
_entity.id
_entity.type
_entity.pdbx_description
1 polymer ?
#
loop_
_entity_poly.entity_id
_entity_poly.type
_entity_poly.pdbx_seq_one_letter_code
_entity_poly.pdbx_strand_id
1 'polypeptide(L)'
;MEGFLWLAVAVLAFLAVADLMVGVANDAVNFLNSAIGSKAAPFRTIMWIATGGIFLGALSSAGMMEIAREGIFNPEYFTLTDVLVIFLAVMLTDIFLLDAFNTLGLPTSTTVSLIFELLGASIIVSAFKIMGNNEPLNFLFNINDTANNIIGYINWEKTNTIVSSIFLSVLIAFSFGALVMFISRLLFSFQFEKRMKTVGLVYASLAMLAMSYFLVYKGLKSTYSTKELSVKELIDYSKALNPKSTETFANQDIVKIKDAEGNELVFNKKVNEKGKEVYSIFFGNKGIKEIADTIKDNFAVFLLVFFVFWIILFAILNQYGLNPLKIVVFAGTFALSMAFAGNDLVNFIGVPLAGWQSFDMFRQASLAAGGGINPSEYSMIGLKFPMQAPYIFLFVAGLIMTLTLWFSKKARTVTETEVKLGTQEETQEKFRSNWFSRYIVRFSILLSKTLSEVLPSGMKRWINRQFIPKIVTDSKEAPAFDLIRASVNLTMASMLIAAGTSLKLPLSTTYVTFMVAMGSSLADRAWGRESASYRIAGVINVIMGWFVTAAVAFIVSSILAVILINFQIYGLIFLVIALISVVLFTNYFHKKENERKEKTEKIIQNIELTSDVSFQKTSVEISESLLTINKAFKLAIDGLISEDKTKIKKAKLMSNELTEYYFDIKNNLFKAIKKSKLSEKHTAQLYILTNDMMQDILQSLSFIILAAESHVSNAHKPLMENQTDLAVRITNEVDKYLIQIANGLSNNDYSELDETRKLKKSIFDHIEYALSNQVEGISKKDYGFKNTDLTLRLLLEIKDLVAIAVRFAKLLNRLNKGQSPLGNR
;
A
#
# COMPACT_ATOMS: atom_id res chain seq x y z
N MET A 1 -39.08 6.26 -6.59
CA MET A 1 -38.13 5.76 -7.62
C MET A 1 -37.29 6.88 -8.21
N GLU A 2 -37.88 7.94 -8.81
CA GLU A 2 -37.11 9.00 -9.49
C GLU A 2 -36.13 9.76 -8.58
N GLY A 3 -36.50 10.05 -7.33
CA GLY A 3 -35.61 10.69 -6.36
C GLY A 3 -34.37 9.85 -6.00
N PHE A 4 -34.48 8.51 -6.05
CA PHE A 4 -33.34 7.62 -5.85
C PHE A 4 -32.38 7.68 -7.04
N LEU A 5 -32.88 7.73 -8.28
CA LEU A 5 -32.04 7.76 -9.48
C LEU A 5 -31.19 9.03 -9.56
N TRP A 6 -31.81 10.20 -9.38
CA TRP A 6 -31.09 11.48 -9.38
C TRP A 6 -30.06 11.56 -8.26
N LEU A 7 -30.43 11.12 -7.05
CA LEU A 7 -29.49 11.06 -5.94
C LEU A 7 -28.35 10.09 -6.21
N ALA A 8 -28.62 8.90 -6.76
CA ALA A 8 -27.63 7.91 -7.11
C ALA A 8 -26.58 8.47 -8.09
N VAL A 9 -27.03 9.11 -9.18
CA VAL A 9 -26.12 9.71 -10.17
C VAL A 9 -25.33 10.87 -9.58
N ALA A 10 -25.95 11.73 -8.76
CA ALA A 10 -25.26 12.82 -8.08
C ALA A 10 -24.18 12.30 -7.11
N VAL A 11 -24.50 11.26 -6.35
CA VAL A 11 -23.55 10.60 -5.44
C VAL A 11 -22.43 9.96 -6.25
N LEU A 12 -22.70 9.22 -7.33
CA LEU A 12 -21.67 8.64 -8.19
C LEU A 12 -20.71 9.70 -8.74
N ALA A 13 -21.22 10.86 -9.18
CA ALA A 13 -20.40 11.96 -9.65
C ALA A 13 -19.50 12.53 -8.55
N PHE A 14 -20.02 12.68 -7.32
CA PHE A 14 -19.23 13.11 -6.18
C PHE A 14 -18.14 12.09 -5.80
N LEU A 15 -18.50 10.80 -5.73
CA LEU A 15 -17.57 9.72 -5.42
C LEU A 15 -16.47 9.61 -6.50
N ALA A 16 -16.79 9.83 -7.77
CA ALA A 16 -15.79 9.84 -8.85
C ALA A 16 -14.68 10.89 -8.64
N VAL A 17 -15.05 12.09 -8.17
CA VAL A 17 -14.07 13.15 -7.86
C VAL A 17 -13.24 12.75 -6.65
N ALA A 18 -13.87 12.21 -5.61
CA ALA A 18 -13.16 11.73 -4.43
C ALA A 18 -12.16 10.61 -4.76
N ASP A 19 -12.55 9.64 -5.60
CA ASP A 19 -11.69 8.54 -6.03
C ASP A 19 -10.54 8.99 -6.92
N LEU A 20 -10.77 9.93 -7.84
CA LEU A 20 -9.67 10.56 -8.58
C LEU A 20 -8.64 11.19 -7.64
N MET A 21 -9.10 11.83 -6.55
CA MET A 21 -8.19 12.46 -5.58
C MET A 21 -7.45 11.43 -4.71
N VAL A 22 -8.14 10.42 -4.21
CA VAL A 22 -7.56 9.42 -3.30
C VAL A 22 -6.68 8.43 -4.08
N GLY A 23 -7.16 7.95 -5.23
CA GLY A 23 -6.49 6.98 -6.07
C GLY A 23 -5.18 7.49 -6.66
N VAL A 24 -5.16 8.72 -7.21
CA VAL A 24 -3.90 9.31 -7.70
C VAL A 24 -2.91 9.51 -6.59
N ALA A 25 -3.35 9.93 -5.41
CA ALA A 25 -2.45 10.10 -4.27
C ALA A 25 -1.84 8.77 -3.79
N ASN A 26 -2.60 7.67 -3.89
CA ASN A 26 -2.15 6.32 -3.56
C ASN A 26 -1.10 5.81 -4.56
N ASP A 27 -1.40 5.95 -5.85
CA ASP A 27 -0.61 5.32 -6.91
C ASP A 27 0.51 6.24 -7.45
N ALA A 28 0.56 7.50 -7.01
CA ALA A 28 1.63 8.45 -7.34
C ALA A 28 3.04 7.88 -7.16
N VAL A 29 3.19 7.05 -6.12
CA VAL A 29 4.50 6.50 -5.77
C VAL A 29 5.02 5.53 -6.82
N ASN A 30 4.12 4.78 -7.46
CA ASN A 30 4.45 3.77 -8.45
C ASN A 30 5.28 4.35 -9.61
N PHE A 31 5.06 5.61 -9.99
CA PHE A 31 5.77 6.27 -11.09
C PHE A 31 6.77 7.36 -10.68
N LEU A 32 6.70 7.85 -9.44
CA LEU A 32 7.63 8.87 -8.93
C LEU A 32 8.86 8.27 -8.21
N ASN A 33 8.71 7.12 -7.55
CA ASN A 33 9.74 6.55 -6.67
C ASN A 33 11.09 6.33 -7.40
N SER A 34 11.06 5.70 -8.58
CA SER A 34 12.28 5.40 -9.34
C SER A 34 13.09 6.65 -9.74
N ALA A 35 12.41 7.73 -10.14
CA ALA A 35 13.08 8.97 -10.55
C ALA A 35 13.58 9.79 -9.34
N ILE A 36 12.80 9.85 -8.26
CA ILE A 36 13.17 10.58 -7.04
C ILE A 36 14.29 9.83 -6.29
N GLY A 37 14.15 8.52 -6.11
CA GLY A 37 15.11 7.68 -5.41
C GLY A 37 16.48 7.65 -6.06
N SER A 38 16.55 7.70 -7.39
CA SER A 38 17.82 7.81 -8.14
C SER A 38 18.40 9.22 -8.22
N LYS A 39 17.69 10.24 -7.70
CA LYS A 39 18.03 11.66 -7.80
C LYS A 39 18.33 12.09 -9.24
N ALA A 40 17.53 11.62 -10.20
CA ALA A 40 17.74 11.93 -11.62
C ALA A 40 17.60 13.44 -11.92
N ALA A 41 16.66 14.11 -11.25
CA ALA A 41 16.41 15.55 -11.30
C ALA A 41 15.79 16.08 -10.00
N PRO A 42 15.71 17.41 -9.79
CA PRO A 42 14.94 17.98 -8.68
C PRO A 42 13.47 17.52 -8.73
N PHE A 43 12.86 17.37 -7.55
CA PHE A 43 11.47 16.92 -7.40
C PHE A 43 10.48 17.65 -8.34
N ARG A 44 10.60 18.99 -8.45
CA ARG A 44 9.73 19.79 -9.33
C ARG A 44 9.79 19.38 -10.81
N THR A 45 10.97 19.03 -11.32
CA THR A 45 11.13 18.60 -12.72
C THR A 45 10.46 17.25 -12.95
N ILE A 46 10.64 16.31 -12.02
CA ILE A 46 10.01 14.98 -12.08
C ILE A 46 8.48 15.12 -12.05
N MET A 47 7.96 16.03 -11.22
CA MET A 47 6.52 16.32 -11.14
C MET A 47 5.96 16.85 -12.46
N TRP A 48 6.63 17.80 -13.13
CA TRP A 48 6.19 18.29 -14.44
C TRP A 48 6.11 17.17 -15.49
N ILE A 49 7.12 16.29 -15.51
CA ILE A 49 7.16 15.15 -16.43
C ILE A 49 6.00 14.18 -16.14
N ALA A 50 5.80 13.83 -14.87
CA ALA A 50 4.72 12.93 -14.46
C ALA A 50 3.33 13.52 -14.74
N THR A 51 3.13 14.81 -14.49
CA THR A 51 1.89 15.53 -14.83
C THR A 51 1.57 15.47 -16.32
N GLY A 52 2.58 15.72 -17.18
CA GLY A 52 2.39 15.61 -18.63
C GLY A 52 1.96 14.21 -19.06
N GLY A 53 2.57 13.18 -18.46
CA GLY A 53 2.21 11.78 -18.71
C GLY A 53 0.80 11.45 -18.24
N ILE A 54 0.41 11.83 -17.01
CA ILE A 54 -0.95 11.62 -16.48
C ILE A 54 -2.00 12.25 -17.40
N PHE A 55 -1.80 13.52 -17.78
CA PHE A 55 -2.78 14.25 -18.56
C PHE A 55 -2.98 13.62 -19.95
N LEU A 56 -1.90 13.30 -20.65
CA LEU A 56 -1.98 12.60 -21.94
C LEU A 56 -2.51 11.17 -21.79
N GLY A 57 -2.16 10.49 -20.71
CA GLY A 57 -2.67 9.16 -20.38
C GLY A 57 -4.19 9.18 -20.25
N ALA A 58 -4.75 10.11 -19.48
CA ALA A 58 -6.19 10.24 -19.24
C ALA A 58 -6.98 10.49 -20.54
N LEU A 59 -6.45 11.32 -21.44
CA LEU A 59 -7.06 11.58 -22.75
C LEU A 59 -7.04 10.34 -23.67
N SER A 60 -6.11 9.39 -23.44
CA SER A 60 -5.95 8.15 -24.20
C SER A 60 -6.65 6.92 -23.59
N SER A 61 -7.44 7.08 -22.52
CA SER A 61 -7.99 5.95 -21.74
C SER A 61 -9.30 5.36 -22.26
N ALA A 62 -9.87 5.88 -23.36
CA ALA A 62 -11.21 5.51 -23.83
C ALA A 62 -11.41 4.00 -24.06
N GLY A 63 -10.38 3.28 -24.51
CA GLY A 63 -10.45 1.86 -24.87
C GLY A 63 -10.65 0.88 -23.70
N MET A 64 -10.38 1.28 -22.46
CA MET A 64 -10.50 0.42 -21.27
C MET A 64 -11.89 0.51 -20.60
N MET A 65 -12.70 1.52 -20.98
CA MET A 65 -13.96 1.83 -20.30
C MET A 65 -15.08 0.80 -20.56
N GLU A 66 -14.86 -0.12 -21.50
CA GLU A 66 -15.75 -1.27 -21.73
C GLU A 66 -15.72 -2.27 -20.56
N ILE A 67 -14.62 -2.33 -19.80
CA ILE A 67 -14.46 -3.30 -18.70
C ILE A 67 -15.43 -3.00 -17.54
N ALA A 68 -15.60 -1.73 -17.19
CA ALA A 68 -16.52 -1.33 -16.12
C ALA A 68 -18.00 -1.53 -16.50
N ARG A 69 -18.33 -1.60 -17.80
CA ARG A 69 -19.71 -1.69 -18.31
C ARG A 69 -20.19 -3.12 -18.56
N GLU A 70 -19.35 -3.95 -19.15
CA GLU A 70 -19.68 -5.31 -19.60
C GLU A 70 -18.53 -6.30 -19.37
N GLY A 71 -17.60 -5.98 -18.46
CA GLY A 71 -16.44 -6.82 -18.17
C GLY A 71 -16.77 -8.01 -17.29
N ILE A 72 -17.51 -7.77 -16.21
CA ILE A 72 -17.70 -8.74 -15.12
C ILE A 72 -19.09 -9.39 -15.14
N PHE A 73 -20.13 -8.60 -15.39
CA PHE A 73 -21.51 -9.07 -15.49
C PHE A 73 -22.06 -8.85 -16.90
N ASN A 74 -23.11 -9.58 -17.24
CA ASN A 74 -23.84 -9.47 -18.51
C ASN A 74 -25.01 -8.49 -18.35
N PRO A 75 -24.92 -7.24 -18.85
CA PRO A 75 -25.88 -6.17 -18.51
C PRO A 75 -27.33 -6.44 -18.90
N GLU A 76 -27.57 -7.32 -19.88
CA GLU A 76 -28.91 -7.67 -20.36
C GLU A 76 -29.82 -8.28 -19.29
N TYR A 77 -29.23 -8.94 -18.29
CA TYR A 77 -29.95 -9.56 -17.17
C TYR A 77 -30.23 -8.58 -16.01
N PHE A 78 -29.74 -7.35 -16.10
CA PHE A 78 -29.87 -6.35 -15.05
C PHE A 78 -30.75 -5.19 -15.50
N THR A 79 -31.48 -4.63 -14.54
CA THR A 79 -32.31 -3.44 -14.74
C THR A 79 -31.50 -2.18 -14.42
N LEU A 80 -32.02 -0.98 -14.74
CA LEU A 80 -31.36 0.27 -14.36
C LEU A 80 -31.10 0.32 -12.84
N THR A 81 -32.11 -0.03 -12.05
CA THR A 81 -32.01 -0.02 -10.59
C THR A 81 -30.90 -0.98 -10.12
N ASP A 82 -30.85 -2.19 -10.68
CA ASP A 82 -29.83 -3.19 -10.33
C ASP A 82 -28.41 -2.68 -10.60
N VAL A 83 -28.19 -2.13 -11.81
CA VAL A 83 -26.88 -1.63 -12.22
C VAL A 83 -26.44 -0.42 -11.40
N LEU A 84 -27.35 0.51 -11.08
CA LEU A 84 -27.04 1.63 -10.18
C LEU A 84 -26.69 1.18 -8.76
N VAL A 85 -27.36 0.13 -8.25
CA VAL A 85 -27.01 -0.46 -6.96
C VAL A 85 -25.61 -1.07 -7.00
N ILE A 86 -25.28 -1.83 -8.05
CA ILE A 86 -23.93 -2.39 -8.23
C ILE A 86 -22.90 -1.26 -8.24
N PHE A 87 -23.10 -0.24 -9.06
CA PHE A 87 -22.15 0.86 -9.21
C PHE A 87 -21.99 1.70 -7.95
N LEU A 88 -23.07 1.98 -7.22
CA LEU A 88 -23.00 2.66 -5.93
C LEU A 88 -22.26 1.83 -4.88
N ALA A 89 -22.55 0.52 -4.80
CA ALA A 89 -21.88 -0.38 -3.86
C ALA A 89 -20.38 -0.45 -4.12
N VAL A 90 -19.97 -0.50 -5.39
CA VAL A 90 -18.56 -0.47 -5.82
C VAL A 90 -17.90 0.83 -5.38
N MET A 91 -18.41 1.99 -5.80
CA MET A 91 -17.80 3.29 -5.50
C MET A 91 -17.73 3.61 -4.00
N LEU A 92 -18.76 3.23 -3.24
CA LEU A 92 -18.71 3.39 -1.78
C LEU A 92 -17.63 2.48 -1.17
N THR A 93 -17.51 1.25 -1.64
CA THR A 93 -16.51 0.30 -1.14
C THR A 93 -15.10 0.75 -1.46
N ASP A 94 -14.84 1.28 -2.67
CA ASP A 94 -13.50 1.71 -3.07
C ASP A 94 -12.99 2.83 -2.15
N ILE A 95 -13.80 3.85 -1.85
CA ILE A 95 -13.43 4.89 -0.88
C ILE A 95 -13.21 4.32 0.52
N PHE A 96 -14.11 3.45 1.01
CA PHE A 96 -13.95 2.82 2.33
C PHE A 96 -12.63 2.06 2.43
N LEU A 97 -12.30 1.27 1.41
CA LEU A 97 -11.10 0.46 1.38
C LEU A 97 -9.86 1.31 1.23
N LEU A 98 -9.83 2.21 0.25
CA LEU A 98 -8.68 3.06 0.00
C LEU A 98 -8.36 3.91 1.22
N ASP A 99 -9.35 4.46 1.92
CA ASP A 99 -9.08 5.23 3.14
C ASP A 99 -8.57 4.35 4.30
N ALA A 100 -9.20 3.19 4.53
CA ALA A 100 -8.78 2.26 5.58
C ALA A 100 -7.37 1.71 5.34
N PHE A 101 -7.06 1.25 4.13
CA PHE A 101 -5.74 0.70 3.82
C PHE A 101 -4.65 1.76 3.77
N ASN A 102 -4.95 2.95 3.25
CA ASN A 102 -4.05 4.09 3.38
C ASN A 102 -3.76 4.41 4.84
N THR A 103 -4.75 4.23 5.72
CA THR A 103 -4.59 4.42 7.16
C THR A 103 -3.65 3.40 7.78
N LEU A 104 -3.73 2.16 7.33
CA LEU A 104 -2.83 1.10 7.75
C LEU A 104 -1.46 1.14 7.05
N GLY A 105 -1.27 2.05 6.08
CA GLY A 105 -0.03 2.15 5.29
C GLY A 105 0.25 0.92 4.44
N LEU A 106 -0.79 0.18 4.05
CA LEU A 106 -0.69 -1.04 3.24
C LEU A 106 -0.87 -0.69 1.75
N PRO A 107 0.03 -1.12 0.86
CA PRO A 107 -0.08 -0.82 -0.57
C PRO A 107 -1.27 -1.58 -1.18
N THR A 108 -2.27 -0.83 -1.64
CA THR A 108 -3.47 -1.36 -2.31
C THR A 108 -3.40 -1.23 -3.81
N SER A 109 -4.16 -2.08 -4.50
CA SER A 109 -4.39 -1.97 -5.93
C SER A 109 -5.83 -1.58 -6.21
N THR A 110 -6.00 -0.38 -6.75
CA THR A 110 -7.29 0.17 -7.22
C THR A 110 -7.91 -0.73 -8.29
N THR A 111 -7.11 -1.29 -9.19
CA THR A 111 -7.57 -2.23 -10.22
C THR A 111 -8.13 -3.52 -9.61
N VAL A 112 -7.42 -4.11 -8.64
CA VAL A 112 -7.87 -5.37 -8.01
C VAL A 112 -9.11 -5.13 -7.17
N SER A 113 -9.16 -4.04 -6.39
CA SER A 113 -10.33 -3.64 -5.62
C SER A 113 -11.57 -3.53 -6.53
N LEU A 114 -11.50 -2.74 -7.61
CA LEU A 114 -12.61 -2.54 -8.54
C LEU A 114 -13.15 -3.86 -9.11
N ILE A 115 -12.26 -4.75 -9.57
CA ILE A 115 -12.67 -6.03 -10.19
C ILE A 115 -13.40 -6.91 -9.17
N PHE A 116 -12.89 -6.99 -7.94
CA PHE A 116 -13.51 -7.82 -6.90
C PHE A 116 -14.74 -7.17 -6.28
N GLU A 117 -14.82 -5.83 -6.21
CA GLU A 117 -16.03 -5.08 -5.86
C GLU A 117 -17.13 -5.33 -6.87
N LEU A 118 -16.85 -5.16 -8.16
CA LEU A 118 -17.80 -5.43 -9.24
C LEU A 118 -18.25 -6.88 -9.19
N LEU A 119 -17.34 -7.83 -8.97
CA LEU A 119 -17.68 -9.24 -8.84
C LEU A 119 -18.58 -9.51 -7.63
N GLY A 120 -18.28 -8.92 -6.47
CA GLY A 120 -19.06 -9.07 -5.24
C GLY A 120 -20.48 -8.51 -5.37
N ALA A 121 -20.58 -7.23 -5.74
CA ALA A 121 -21.87 -6.58 -5.95
C ALA A 121 -22.70 -7.27 -7.05
N SER A 122 -22.09 -7.66 -8.17
CA SER A 122 -22.81 -8.32 -9.26
C SER A 122 -23.30 -9.72 -8.86
N ILE A 123 -22.48 -10.51 -8.15
CA ILE A 123 -22.87 -11.86 -7.71
C ILE A 123 -24.04 -11.79 -6.74
N ILE A 124 -23.99 -10.89 -5.75
CA ILE A 124 -25.07 -10.81 -4.76
C ILE A 124 -26.37 -10.30 -5.38
N VAL A 125 -26.30 -9.29 -6.26
CA VAL A 125 -27.48 -8.80 -7.00
C VAL A 125 -28.06 -9.91 -7.88
N SER A 126 -27.20 -10.65 -8.59
CA SER A 126 -27.62 -11.81 -9.40
C SER A 126 -28.29 -12.88 -8.54
N ALA A 127 -27.74 -13.20 -7.36
CA ALA A 127 -28.31 -14.19 -6.45
C ALA A 127 -29.71 -13.78 -5.98
N PHE A 128 -29.93 -12.51 -5.64
CA PHE A 128 -31.25 -11.99 -5.29
C PHE A 128 -32.25 -12.13 -6.46
N LYS A 129 -31.81 -11.89 -7.70
CA LYS A 129 -32.67 -12.05 -8.89
C LYS A 129 -33.00 -13.51 -9.18
N ILE A 130 -32.00 -14.39 -9.13
CA ILE A 130 -32.17 -15.83 -9.32
C ILE A 130 -33.16 -16.38 -8.28
N MET A 131 -32.99 -16.00 -7.00
CA MET A 131 -33.92 -16.38 -5.93
C MET A 131 -35.32 -15.78 -6.12
N GLY A 132 -35.42 -14.51 -6.52
CA GLY A 132 -36.69 -13.83 -6.76
C GLY A 132 -37.47 -14.38 -7.96
N ASN A 133 -36.76 -14.82 -9.00
CA ASN A 133 -37.33 -15.38 -10.23
C ASN A 133 -37.52 -16.90 -10.16
N ASN A 134 -37.12 -17.57 -9.07
CA ASN A 134 -37.05 -19.04 -8.95
C ASN A 134 -36.21 -19.70 -10.07
N GLU A 135 -35.16 -19.03 -10.53
CA GLU A 135 -34.20 -19.58 -11.49
C GLU A 135 -33.21 -20.51 -10.76
N PRO A 136 -32.67 -21.55 -11.42
CA PRO A 136 -31.67 -22.40 -10.80
C PRO A 136 -30.31 -21.67 -10.65
N LEU A 137 -29.58 -21.98 -9.58
CA LEU A 137 -28.34 -21.29 -9.19
C LEU A 137 -27.22 -21.36 -10.26
N ASN A 138 -27.30 -22.31 -11.19
CA ASN A 138 -26.37 -22.45 -12.31
C ASN A 138 -26.40 -21.24 -13.27
N PHE A 139 -27.49 -20.47 -13.31
CA PHE A 139 -27.57 -19.21 -14.06
C PHE A 139 -26.60 -18.14 -13.55
N LEU A 140 -26.06 -18.27 -12.33
CA LEU A 140 -25.12 -17.29 -11.78
C LEU A 140 -23.83 -17.17 -12.62
N PHE A 141 -23.18 -18.30 -12.92
CA PHE A 141 -21.92 -18.32 -13.67
C PHE A 141 -22.03 -18.96 -15.05
N ASN A 142 -23.06 -19.80 -15.26
CA ASN A 142 -23.30 -20.68 -16.39
C ASN A 142 -22.06 -21.00 -17.27
N ILE A 143 -21.33 -22.04 -16.88
CA ILE A 143 -20.22 -22.59 -17.66
C ILE A 143 -20.82 -23.69 -18.57
N ASN A 144 -21.06 -23.35 -19.85
CA ASN A 144 -21.37 -24.26 -20.96
C ASN A 144 -22.76 -24.92 -21.04
N ASP A 145 -23.86 -24.16 -21.16
CA ASP A 145 -25.08 -24.66 -21.83
C ASP A 145 -25.20 -24.09 -23.26
N THR A 146 -24.33 -24.59 -24.15
CA THR A 146 -24.37 -24.29 -25.59
C THR A 146 -25.59 -24.91 -26.29
N ALA A 147 -26.27 -25.87 -25.66
CA ALA A 147 -27.44 -26.55 -26.22
C ALA A 147 -28.71 -25.71 -26.10
N ASN A 148 -28.86 -24.91 -25.04
CA ASN A 148 -30.05 -24.08 -24.79
C ASN A 148 -29.82 -22.57 -24.96
N ASN A 149 -28.60 -22.13 -25.33
CA ASN A 149 -28.27 -20.71 -25.59
C ASN A 149 -28.48 -19.79 -24.36
N ILE A 150 -28.32 -20.34 -23.15
CA ILE A 150 -28.48 -19.62 -21.89
C ILE A 150 -27.13 -18.99 -21.51
N ILE A 151 -27.10 -17.68 -21.29
CA ILE A 151 -25.93 -16.93 -20.81
C ILE A 151 -26.10 -16.71 -19.29
N GLY A 152 -25.02 -16.85 -18.52
CA GLY A 152 -25.06 -16.60 -17.07
C GLY A 152 -25.11 -15.10 -16.74
N TYR A 153 -25.53 -14.73 -15.52
CA TYR A 153 -25.52 -13.33 -15.08
C TYR A 153 -24.09 -12.76 -15.02
N ILE A 154 -23.12 -13.58 -14.63
CA ILE A 154 -21.69 -13.23 -14.61
C ILE A 154 -21.04 -13.67 -15.92
N ASN A 155 -20.24 -12.79 -16.52
CA ASN A 155 -19.42 -13.10 -17.68
C ASN A 155 -18.17 -13.86 -17.22
N TRP A 156 -18.32 -15.17 -16.97
CA TRP A 156 -17.28 -15.98 -16.35
C TRP A 156 -16.01 -16.08 -17.18
N GLU A 157 -16.10 -16.25 -18.50
CA GLU A 157 -14.93 -16.38 -19.38
C GLU A 157 -14.04 -15.12 -19.32
N LYS A 158 -14.67 -13.95 -19.46
CA LYS A 158 -13.96 -12.66 -19.40
C LYS A 158 -13.46 -12.35 -17.98
N THR A 159 -14.29 -12.60 -16.97
CA THR A 159 -13.93 -12.42 -15.55
C THR A 159 -12.72 -13.29 -15.17
N ASN A 160 -12.74 -14.58 -15.51
CA ASN A 160 -11.65 -15.50 -15.22
C ASN A 160 -10.36 -15.09 -15.94
N THR A 161 -10.46 -14.62 -17.19
CA THR A 161 -9.32 -14.08 -17.95
C THR A 161 -8.72 -12.85 -17.25
N ILE A 162 -9.56 -11.91 -16.81
CA ILE A 162 -9.13 -10.72 -16.07
C ILE A 162 -8.43 -11.12 -14.77
N VAL A 163 -9.10 -11.90 -13.92
CA VAL A 163 -8.56 -12.34 -12.61
C VAL A 163 -7.24 -13.10 -12.78
N SER A 164 -7.18 -14.03 -13.73
CA SER A 164 -5.95 -14.79 -14.03
C SER A 164 -4.83 -13.88 -14.51
N SER A 165 -5.13 -12.88 -15.34
CA SER A 165 -4.13 -11.93 -15.85
C SER A 165 -3.50 -11.08 -14.76
N ILE A 166 -4.28 -10.65 -13.76
CA ILE A 166 -3.79 -9.89 -12.60
C ILE A 166 -2.74 -10.72 -11.85
N PHE A 167 -3.06 -11.97 -11.51
CA PHE A 167 -2.12 -12.82 -10.76
C PHE A 167 -0.92 -13.26 -11.60
N LEU A 168 -1.13 -13.57 -12.89
CA LEU A 168 -0.04 -13.93 -13.79
C LEU A 168 0.93 -12.76 -14.00
N SER A 169 0.43 -11.52 -14.00
CA SER A 169 1.27 -10.33 -14.14
C SER A 169 2.30 -10.18 -13.03
N VAL A 170 2.02 -10.63 -11.80
CA VAL A 170 2.96 -10.62 -10.66
C VAL A 170 4.21 -11.43 -10.98
N LEU A 171 4.03 -12.66 -11.48
CA LEU A 171 5.13 -13.56 -11.83
C LEU A 171 5.92 -13.05 -13.05
N ILE A 172 5.20 -12.58 -14.08
CA ILE A 172 5.83 -12.02 -15.28
C ILE A 172 6.66 -10.79 -14.93
N ALA A 173 6.08 -9.83 -14.19
CA ALA A 173 6.74 -8.59 -13.77
C ALA A 173 8.01 -8.86 -12.96
N PHE A 174 7.93 -9.76 -11.97
CA PHE A 174 9.09 -10.15 -11.17
C PHE A 174 10.20 -10.77 -12.03
N SER A 175 9.84 -11.70 -12.92
CA SER A 175 10.79 -12.43 -13.76
C SER A 175 11.50 -11.51 -14.74
N PHE A 176 10.75 -10.64 -15.42
CA PHE A 176 11.30 -9.67 -16.36
C PHE A 176 12.14 -8.59 -15.67
N GLY A 177 11.69 -8.08 -14.51
CA GLY A 177 12.47 -7.16 -13.69
C GLY A 177 13.80 -7.77 -13.25
N ALA A 178 13.81 -9.03 -12.81
CA ALA A 178 15.02 -9.75 -12.44
C ALA A 178 15.94 -10.00 -13.64
N LEU A 179 15.41 -10.49 -14.75
CA LEU A 179 16.18 -10.83 -15.95
C LEU A 179 16.85 -9.60 -16.56
N VAL A 180 16.09 -8.53 -16.81
CA VAL A 180 16.60 -7.31 -17.45
C VAL A 180 17.58 -6.61 -16.53
N MET A 181 17.35 -6.61 -15.21
CA MET A 181 18.31 -6.05 -14.27
C MET A 181 19.61 -6.85 -14.22
N PHE A 182 19.54 -8.18 -14.21
CA PHE A 182 20.72 -9.04 -14.23
C PHE A 182 21.58 -8.78 -15.48
N ILE A 183 20.94 -8.73 -16.66
CA ILE A 183 21.61 -8.39 -17.93
C ILE A 183 22.21 -6.98 -17.88
N SER A 184 21.45 -6.00 -17.39
CA SER A 184 21.93 -4.61 -17.25
C SER A 184 23.15 -4.52 -16.34
N ARG A 185 23.21 -5.32 -15.26
CA ARG A 185 24.39 -5.39 -14.39
C ARG A 185 25.59 -6.04 -15.02
N LEU A 186 25.41 -7.06 -15.85
CA LEU A 186 26.51 -7.63 -16.63
C LEU A 186 27.11 -6.59 -17.60
N LEU A 187 26.27 -5.73 -18.16
CA LEU A 187 26.68 -4.68 -19.10
C LEU A 187 27.35 -3.48 -18.42
N PHE A 188 26.85 -2.99 -17.29
CA PHE A 188 27.32 -1.73 -16.70
C PHE A 188 28.16 -1.85 -15.42
N SER A 189 28.04 -2.95 -14.67
CA SER A 189 28.50 -3.02 -13.27
C SER A 189 27.88 -1.92 -12.38
N PHE A 190 28.30 -1.84 -11.10
CA PHE A 190 28.03 -0.69 -10.23
C PHE A 190 28.92 0.52 -10.56
N GLN A 191 30.01 0.33 -11.30
CA GLN A 191 30.88 1.42 -11.81
C GLN A 191 30.41 1.94 -13.17
N PHE A 192 29.11 2.26 -13.29
CA PHE A 192 28.48 2.52 -14.58
C PHE A 192 29.06 3.73 -15.33
N GLU A 193 29.56 4.75 -14.62
CA GLU A 193 30.14 5.99 -15.18
C GLU A 193 31.20 5.71 -16.27
N LYS A 194 32.03 4.66 -16.12
CA LYS A 194 33.06 4.30 -17.11
C LYS A 194 32.48 3.63 -18.37
N ARG A 195 31.43 2.82 -18.21
CA ARG A 195 30.79 2.08 -19.31
C ARG A 195 29.69 2.86 -20.02
N MET A 196 29.26 4.00 -19.44
CA MET A 196 28.34 4.93 -20.08
C MET A 196 28.82 5.42 -21.45
N LYS A 197 30.14 5.60 -21.63
CA LYS A 197 30.71 6.09 -22.90
C LYS A 197 30.67 5.08 -24.04
N THR A 198 30.63 3.78 -23.74
CA THR A 198 30.70 2.70 -24.75
C THR A 198 29.38 1.98 -24.96
N VAL A 199 28.68 1.62 -23.87
CA VAL A 199 27.46 0.79 -23.93
C VAL A 199 26.20 1.59 -23.55
N GLY A 200 26.38 2.74 -22.89
CA GLY A 200 25.30 3.61 -22.41
C GLY A 200 24.34 4.06 -23.51
N LEU A 201 24.87 4.41 -24.68
CA LEU A 201 24.09 4.89 -25.81
C LEU A 201 23.17 3.81 -26.36
N VAL A 202 23.71 2.62 -26.67
CA VAL A 202 22.93 1.49 -27.20
C VAL A 202 21.85 1.05 -26.23
N TYR A 203 22.19 0.95 -24.94
CA TYR A 203 21.22 0.62 -23.89
C TYR A 203 20.08 1.65 -23.83
N ALA A 204 20.42 2.94 -23.81
CA ALA A 204 19.42 4.00 -23.77
C ALA A 204 18.51 3.96 -25.00
N SER A 205 19.06 3.72 -26.18
CA SER A 205 18.29 3.55 -27.42
C SER A 205 17.35 2.36 -27.37
N LEU A 206 17.79 1.21 -26.85
CA LEU A 206 16.93 0.03 -26.66
C LEU A 206 15.80 0.28 -25.65
N ALA A 207 16.11 0.95 -24.53
CA ALA A 207 15.11 1.30 -23.54
C ALA A 207 14.06 2.27 -24.10
N MET A 208 14.50 3.31 -24.84
CA MET A 208 13.60 4.25 -25.51
C MET A 208 12.79 3.59 -26.61
N LEU A 209 13.37 2.67 -27.38
CA LEU A 209 12.68 1.90 -28.40
C LEU A 209 11.51 1.11 -27.79
N ALA A 210 11.78 0.38 -26.70
CA ALA A 210 10.78 -0.39 -25.99
C ALA A 210 9.61 0.49 -25.53
N MET A 211 9.88 1.69 -25.00
CA MET A 211 8.83 2.63 -24.57
C MET A 211 8.10 3.28 -25.75
N SER A 212 8.81 3.62 -26.84
CA SER A 212 8.27 4.36 -27.98
C SER A 212 7.18 3.58 -28.72
N TYR A 213 7.38 2.27 -28.91
CA TYR A 213 6.36 1.44 -29.55
C TYR A 213 5.03 1.52 -28.80
N PHE A 214 5.06 1.31 -27.48
CA PHE A 214 3.84 1.33 -26.68
C PHE A 214 3.25 2.74 -26.56
N LEU A 215 4.07 3.79 -26.41
CA LEU A 215 3.59 5.17 -26.38
C LEU A 215 2.88 5.56 -27.68
N VAL A 216 3.50 5.30 -28.83
CA VAL A 216 2.97 5.68 -30.15
C VAL A 216 1.79 4.81 -30.54
N TYR A 217 1.96 3.48 -30.54
CA TYR A 217 0.89 2.58 -31.00
C TYR A 217 -0.34 2.64 -30.09
N LYS A 218 -0.17 2.69 -28.76
CA LYS A 218 -1.31 2.84 -27.83
C LYS A 218 -1.96 4.21 -27.97
N GLY A 219 -1.15 5.28 -28.10
CA GLY A 219 -1.66 6.62 -28.34
C GLY A 219 -2.55 6.68 -29.57
N LEU A 220 -2.07 6.14 -30.71
CA LEU A 220 -2.85 6.09 -31.95
C LEU A 220 -4.10 5.20 -31.81
N LYS A 221 -3.96 3.98 -31.28
CA LYS A 221 -5.08 3.04 -31.09
C LYS A 221 -6.16 3.60 -30.16
N SER A 222 -5.81 4.47 -29.22
CA SER A 222 -6.79 5.09 -28.31
C SER A 222 -7.73 6.09 -28.99
N THR A 223 -7.32 6.68 -30.11
CA THR A 223 -8.11 7.69 -30.84
C THR A 223 -9.22 7.11 -31.71
N TYR A 224 -9.24 5.79 -31.88
CA TYR A 224 -10.26 5.11 -32.68
C TYR A 224 -10.76 3.84 -32.01
N SER A 225 -12.00 3.48 -32.29
CA SER A 225 -12.59 2.22 -31.84
C SER A 225 -13.37 1.59 -32.99
N THR A 226 -13.23 0.29 -33.16
CA THR A 226 -14.06 -0.49 -34.09
C THR A 226 -14.80 -1.54 -33.27
N LYS A 227 -16.13 -1.60 -33.39
CA LYS A 227 -16.93 -2.67 -32.78
C LYS A 227 -17.76 -3.34 -33.85
N GLU A 228 -17.87 -4.65 -33.74
CA GLU A 228 -18.66 -5.49 -34.63
C GLU A 228 -19.83 -6.05 -33.84
N LEU A 229 -21.00 -6.03 -34.45
CA LEU A 229 -22.26 -6.43 -33.85
C LEU A 229 -22.93 -7.44 -34.76
N SER A 230 -23.48 -8.51 -34.18
CA SER A 230 -24.38 -9.40 -34.90
C SER A 230 -25.70 -8.69 -35.25
N VAL A 231 -26.46 -9.24 -36.20
CA VAL A 231 -27.78 -8.71 -36.56
C VAL A 231 -28.72 -8.63 -35.35
N LYS A 232 -28.66 -9.64 -34.46
CA LYS A 232 -29.47 -9.68 -33.23
C LYS A 232 -29.08 -8.54 -32.28
N GLU A 233 -27.79 -8.37 -32.02
CA GLU A 233 -27.28 -7.31 -31.15
C GLU A 233 -27.64 -5.92 -31.71
N LEU A 234 -27.61 -5.73 -33.03
CA LEU A 234 -28.00 -4.47 -33.65
C LEU A 234 -29.49 -4.13 -33.42
N ILE A 235 -30.37 -5.14 -33.50
CA ILE A 235 -31.80 -4.99 -33.17
C ILE A 235 -31.97 -4.66 -31.69
N ASP A 236 -31.26 -5.37 -30.82
CA ASP A 236 -31.30 -5.15 -29.37
C ASP A 236 -30.82 -3.74 -28.99
N TYR A 237 -29.86 -3.18 -29.73
CA TYR A 237 -29.42 -1.80 -29.57
C TYR A 237 -30.50 -0.77 -29.92
N SER A 238 -31.15 -0.92 -31.08
CA SER A 238 -32.25 -0.03 -31.50
C SER A 238 -33.39 -0.05 -30.49
N LYS A 239 -33.72 -1.24 -29.96
CA LYS A 239 -34.73 -1.42 -28.90
C LYS A 239 -34.35 -0.80 -27.56
N ALA A 240 -33.07 -0.85 -27.19
CA ALA A 240 -32.61 -0.22 -25.95
C ALA A 240 -32.80 1.30 -25.97
N LEU A 241 -32.55 1.95 -27.11
CA LEU A 241 -32.70 3.39 -27.30
C LEU A 241 -34.15 3.81 -27.53
N ASN A 242 -34.90 3.04 -28.31
CA ASN A 242 -36.31 3.26 -28.57
C ASN A 242 -37.08 1.93 -28.39
N PRO A 243 -37.72 1.72 -27.23
CA PRO A 243 -38.46 0.49 -26.93
C PRO A 243 -39.60 0.18 -27.90
N LYS A 244 -40.07 1.17 -28.68
CA LYS A 244 -41.13 1.00 -29.69
C LYS A 244 -40.57 0.69 -31.10
N SER A 245 -39.25 0.54 -31.26
CA SER A 245 -38.65 0.23 -32.55
C SER A 245 -39.09 -1.15 -33.08
N THR A 246 -39.55 -1.17 -34.33
CA THR A 246 -39.92 -2.39 -35.08
C THR A 246 -38.92 -2.71 -36.19
N GLU A 247 -37.75 -2.06 -36.17
CA GLU A 247 -36.74 -2.15 -37.22
C GLU A 247 -36.17 -3.57 -37.32
N THR A 248 -36.22 -4.12 -38.52
CA THR A 248 -35.64 -5.42 -38.86
C THR A 248 -34.49 -5.19 -39.84
N PHE A 249 -33.26 -5.14 -39.31
CA PHE A 249 -32.04 -4.82 -40.07
C PHE A 249 -31.49 -5.98 -40.91
N ALA A 250 -32.34 -6.93 -41.29
CA ALA A 250 -31.94 -8.07 -42.10
C ALA A 250 -31.68 -7.62 -43.56
N ASN A 251 -30.57 -8.07 -44.16
CA ASN A 251 -30.20 -7.82 -45.57
C ASN A 251 -29.93 -6.36 -45.99
N GLN A 252 -29.59 -5.46 -45.06
CA GLN A 252 -29.16 -4.10 -45.39
C GLN A 252 -27.63 -3.99 -45.41
N ASP A 253 -27.05 -3.34 -46.42
CA ASP A 253 -25.58 -3.16 -46.47
C ASP A 253 -25.10 -2.05 -45.51
N ILE A 254 -25.95 -1.05 -45.28
CA ILE A 254 -25.70 0.07 -44.38
C ILE A 254 -26.92 0.25 -43.49
N VAL A 255 -26.71 0.26 -42.18
CA VAL A 255 -27.75 0.53 -41.17
C VAL A 255 -27.41 1.82 -40.46
N LYS A 256 -28.38 2.72 -40.32
CA LYS A 256 -28.24 3.98 -39.60
C LYS A 256 -29.12 3.98 -38.36
N ILE A 257 -28.53 4.14 -37.19
CA ILE A 257 -29.24 4.23 -35.91
C ILE A 257 -28.82 5.54 -35.26
N LYS A 258 -29.76 6.31 -34.70
CA LYS A 258 -29.39 7.49 -33.91
C LYS A 258 -28.95 7.04 -32.53
N ASP A 259 -27.80 7.51 -32.06
CA ASP A 259 -27.34 7.28 -30.69
C ASP A 259 -28.16 8.08 -29.67
N ALA A 260 -27.78 7.92 -28.41
CA ALA A 260 -28.35 8.64 -27.29
C ALA A 260 -28.17 10.18 -27.40
N GLU A 261 -27.19 10.66 -28.15
CA GLU A 261 -26.95 12.11 -28.32
C GLU A 261 -27.66 12.64 -29.59
N GLY A 262 -28.38 11.79 -30.32
CA GLY A 262 -29.05 12.10 -31.57
C GLY A 262 -28.14 12.07 -32.80
N ASN A 263 -26.88 11.64 -32.66
CA ASN A 263 -25.93 11.49 -33.76
C ASN A 263 -26.26 10.24 -34.59
N GLU A 264 -26.14 10.32 -35.91
CA GLU A 264 -26.29 9.13 -36.77
C GLU A 264 -25.07 8.21 -36.66
N LEU A 265 -25.26 7.04 -36.07
CA LEU A 265 -24.32 5.92 -36.10
C LEU A 265 -24.53 5.10 -37.37
N VAL A 266 -23.49 5.02 -38.19
CA VAL A 266 -23.49 4.29 -39.46
C VAL A 266 -22.79 2.95 -39.28
N PHE A 267 -23.54 1.87 -39.42
CA PHE A 267 -23.06 0.50 -39.36
C PHE A 267 -22.94 -0.08 -40.77
N ASN A 268 -21.78 -0.65 -41.09
CA ASN A 268 -21.53 -1.25 -42.41
C ASN A 268 -21.46 -2.78 -42.28
N LYS A 269 -22.18 -3.48 -43.15
CA LYS A 269 -22.18 -4.94 -43.22
C LYS A 269 -20.78 -5.46 -43.62
N LYS A 270 -20.30 -6.47 -42.89
CA LYS A 270 -19.06 -7.20 -43.14
C LYS A 270 -19.22 -8.68 -42.80
N VAL A 271 -18.32 -9.50 -43.31
CA VAL A 271 -18.20 -10.91 -42.91
C VAL A 271 -16.98 -11.01 -42.00
N ASN A 272 -17.17 -11.48 -40.76
CA ASN A 272 -16.08 -11.65 -39.79
C ASN A 272 -15.20 -12.86 -40.17
N GLU A 273 -14.00 -12.99 -39.58
CA GLU A 273 -13.05 -14.09 -39.73
C GLU A 273 -13.68 -15.49 -39.52
N LYS A 274 -14.78 -15.56 -38.78
CA LYS A 274 -15.57 -16.79 -38.53
C LYS A 274 -16.68 -17.06 -39.56
N GLY A 275 -16.74 -16.31 -40.67
CA GLY A 275 -17.73 -16.48 -41.73
C GLY A 275 -19.16 -16.02 -41.39
N LYS A 276 -19.36 -15.30 -40.27
CA LYS A 276 -20.67 -14.77 -39.85
C LYS A 276 -20.87 -13.34 -40.35
N GLU A 277 -22.10 -13.01 -40.74
CA GLU A 277 -22.49 -11.63 -41.05
C GLU A 277 -22.51 -10.78 -39.78
N VAL A 278 -21.76 -9.68 -39.82
CA VAL A 278 -21.64 -8.70 -38.73
C VAL A 278 -21.74 -7.28 -39.27
N TYR A 279 -22.20 -6.37 -38.44
CA TYR A 279 -22.27 -4.95 -38.72
C TYR A 279 -21.18 -4.23 -37.93
N SER A 280 -20.26 -3.59 -38.64
CA SER A 280 -19.13 -2.88 -38.06
C SER A 280 -19.39 -1.38 -37.97
N ILE A 281 -19.13 -0.80 -36.81
CA ILE A 281 -19.08 0.65 -36.61
C ILE A 281 -17.66 1.09 -36.30
N PHE A 282 -17.25 2.20 -36.91
CA PHE A 282 -15.95 2.83 -36.70
C PHE A 282 -16.13 4.21 -36.10
N PHE A 283 -15.44 4.44 -34.99
CA PHE A 283 -15.31 5.75 -34.37
C PHE A 283 -13.87 6.22 -34.47
N GLY A 284 -13.64 7.48 -34.81
CA GLY A 284 -12.31 8.09 -34.90
C GLY A 284 -11.89 8.46 -36.33
N ASN A 285 -10.60 8.72 -36.53
CA ASN A 285 -10.05 9.12 -37.83
C ASN A 285 -9.49 7.89 -38.58
N LYS A 286 -10.00 7.64 -39.80
CA LYS A 286 -9.56 6.50 -40.64
C LYS A 286 -8.07 6.58 -41.00
N GLY A 287 -7.52 7.76 -41.26
CA GLY A 287 -6.08 7.92 -41.54
C GLY A 287 -5.20 7.58 -40.34
N ILE A 288 -5.65 7.85 -39.12
CA ILE A 288 -4.93 7.44 -37.91
C ILE A 288 -4.93 5.92 -37.75
N LYS A 289 -6.06 5.27 -38.06
CA LYS A 289 -6.15 3.80 -38.08
C LYS A 289 -5.22 3.20 -39.13
N GLU A 290 -5.17 3.74 -40.34
CA GLU A 290 -4.26 3.27 -41.39
C GLU A 290 -2.78 3.38 -40.97
N ILE A 291 -2.40 4.48 -40.31
CA ILE A 291 -1.05 4.62 -39.75
C ILE A 291 -0.77 3.56 -38.68
N ALA A 292 -1.72 3.33 -37.77
CA ALA A 292 -1.56 2.33 -36.71
C ALA A 292 -1.48 0.90 -37.26
N ASP A 293 -2.30 0.57 -38.26
CA ASP A 293 -2.28 -0.71 -38.95
C ASP A 293 -0.95 -0.88 -39.73
N THR A 294 -0.47 0.18 -40.39
CA THR A 294 0.85 0.17 -41.07
C THR A 294 2.00 -0.09 -40.10
N ILE A 295 1.98 0.51 -38.90
CA ILE A 295 2.98 0.26 -37.84
C ILE A 295 2.92 -1.20 -37.37
N LYS A 296 1.71 -1.75 -37.23
CA LYS A 296 1.50 -3.15 -36.81
C LYS A 296 2.02 -4.13 -37.86
N ASP A 297 1.69 -3.90 -39.12
CA ASP A 297 2.08 -4.79 -40.23
C ASP A 297 3.59 -4.69 -40.51
N ASN A 298 4.20 -3.53 -40.30
CA ASN A 298 5.63 -3.28 -40.50
C ASN A 298 6.40 -3.15 -39.18
N PHE A 299 6.03 -3.95 -38.18
CA PHE A 299 6.58 -3.85 -36.82
C PHE A 299 8.12 -3.86 -36.77
N ALA A 300 8.77 -4.75 -37.54
CA ALA A 300 10.23 -4.82 -37.58
C ALA A 300 10.89 -3.55 -38.16
N VAL A 301 10.29 -2.97 -39.19
CA VAL A 301 10.78 -1.73 -39.82
C VAL A 301 10.60 -0.55 -38.86
N PHE A 302 9.45 -0.47 -38.20
CA PHE A 302 9.21 0.52 -37.14
C PHE A 302 10.30 0.44 -36.07
N LEU A 303 10.60 -0.78 -35.58
CA LEU A 303 11.61 -0.97 -34.56
C LEU A 303 13.00 -0.52 -35.03
N LEU A 304 13.40 -0.86 -36.25
CA LEU A 304 14.71 -0.50 -36.79
C LEU A 304 14.84 1.01 -36.98
N VAL A 305 13.84 1.67 -37.56
CA VAL A 305 13.85 3.13 -37.79
C VAL A 305 13.92 3.89 -36.47
N PHE A 306 13.08 3.53 -35.49
CA PHE A 306 13.11 4.17 -34.18
C PHE A 306 14.40 3.88 -33.43
N PHE A 307 14.97 2.68 -33.57
CA PHE A 307 16.25 2.35 -32.94
C PHE A 307 17.39 3.22 -33.48
N VAL A 308 17.47 3.37 -34.81
CA VAL A 308 18.46 4.24 -35.47
C VAL A 308 18.23 5.70 -35.06
N PHE A 309 16.98 6.16 -35.05
CA PHE A 309 16.63 7.50 -34.58
C PHE A 309 17.13 7.76 -33.15
N TRP A 310 16.83 6.86 -32.21
CA TRP A 310 17.27 7.01 -30.82
C TRP A 310 18.78 6.93 -30.66
N ILE A 311 19.47 6.07 -31.43
CA ILE A 311 20.93 6.03 -31.47
C ILE A 311 21.50 7.38 -31.90
N ILE A 312 21.03 7.95 -33.00
CA ILE A 312 21.52 9.23 -33.52
C ILE A 312 21.23 10.35 -32.52
N LEU A 313 20.01 10.38 -31.98
CA LEU A 313 19.62 11.38 -30.99
C LEU A 313 20.49 11.30 -29.74
N PHE A 314 20.70 10.12 -29.16
CA PHE A 314 21.58 9.98 -28.00
C PHE A 314 23.05 10.27 -28.32
N ALA A 315 23.52 10.00 -29.54
CA ALA A 315 24.86 10.38 -29.98
C ALA A 315 25.03 11.90 -29.92
N ILE A 316 24.05 12.66 -30.42
CA ILE A 316 24.03 14.12 -30.38
C ILE A 316 23.93 14.61 -28.94
N LEU A 317 22.98 14.12 -28.14
CA LEU A 317 22.79 14.57 -26.76
C LEU A 317 24.00 14.29 -25.86
N ASN A 318 24.72 13.19 -26.11
CA ASN A 318 25.95 12.87 -25.40
C ASN A 318 27.09 13.87 -25.72
N GLN A 319 27.11 14.49 -26.90
CA GLN A 319 28.06 15.57 -27.23
C GLN A 319 27.82 16.83 -26.38
N TYR A 320 26.57 17.10 -26.01
CA TYR A 320 26.19 18.19 -25.11
C TYR A 320 26.34 17.86 -23.61
N GLY A 321 26.94 16.71 -23.27
CA GLY A 321 27.17 16.30 -21.88
C GLY A 321 25.91 15.83 -21.13
N LEU A 322 24.79 15.59 -21.84
CA LEU A 322 23.57 15.08 -21.23
C LEU A 322 23.69 13.57 -21.00
N ASN A 323 23.37 13.12 -19.79
CA ASN A 323 23.45 11.71 -19.44
C ASN A 323 22.24 10.93 -20.04
N PRO A 324 22.46 9.96 -20.94
CA PRO A 324 21.38 9.19 -21.57
C PRO A 324 20.47 8.48 -20.56
N LEU A 325 21.00 7.98 -19.45
CA LEU A 325 20.19 7.29 -18.43
C LEU A 325 19.19 8.23 -17.73
N LYS A 326 19.54 9.51 -17.54
CA LYS A 326 18.60 10.49 -16.97
C LYS A 326 17.42 10.71 -17.92
N ILE A 327 17.67 10.76 -19.22
CA ILE A 327 16.62 10.89 -20.24
C ILE A 327 15.74 9.65 -20.26
N VAL A 328 16.32 8.45 -20.18
CA VAL A 328 15.55 7.20 -20.08
C VAL A 328 14.69 7.20 -18.82
N VAL A 329 15.21 7.67 -17.68
CA VAL A 329 14.42 7.82 -16.44
C VAL A 329 13.28 8.82 -16.62
N PHE A 330 13.50 9.97 -17.26
CA PHE A 330 12.43 10.94 -17.53
C PHE A 330 11.36 10.38 -18.47
N ALA A 331 11.77 9.77 -19.58
CA ALA A 331 10.88 9.11 -20.51
C ALA A 331 10.13 7.95 -19.84
N GLY A 332 10.80 7.20 -18.96
CA GLY A 332 10.20 6.12 -18.19
C GLY A 332 9.18 6.60 -17.17
N THR A 333 9.46 7.69 -16.45
CA THR A 333 8.46 8.33 -15.56
C THR A 333 7.27 8.85 -16.35
N PHE A 334 7.51 9.52 -17.48
CA PHE A 334 6.44 9.95 -18.39
C PHE A 334 5.61 8.76 -18.88
N ALA A 335 6.24 7.72 -19.42
CA ALA A 335 5.57 6.55 -19.97
C ALA A 335 4.80 5.77 -18.90
N LEU A 336 5.37 5.62 -17.69
CA LEU A 336 4.72 4.92 -16.60
C LEU A 336 3.53 5.72 -16.05
N SER A 337 3.64 7.04 -15.92
CA SER A 337 2.53 7.90 -15.51
C SER A 337 1.41 7.97 -16.56
N MET A 338 1.75 7.95 -17.86
CA MET A 338 0.80 7.81 -18.96
C MET A 338 0.12 6.45 -18.97
N ALA A 339 0.88 5.37 -18.75
CA ALA A 339 0.33 4.02 -18.65
C ALA A 339 -0.58 3.86 -17.43
N PHE A 340 -0.21 4.47 -16.30
CA PHE A 340 -1.01 4.57 -15.08
C PHE A 340 -2.35 5.25 -15.34
N ALA A 341 -2.36 6.51 -15.82
CA ALA A 341 -3.60 7.21 -16.11
C ALA A 341 -4.40 6.52 -17.23
N GLY A 342 -3.72 5.93 -18.20
CA GLY A 342 -4.31 5.11 -19.26
C GLY A 342 -5.10 3.88 -18.76
N ASN A 343 -4.66 3.28 -17.65
CA ASN A 343 -5.18 2.04 -17.10
C ASN A 343 -6.14 2.29 -15.94
N ASP A 344 -5.71 3.11 -14.97
CA ASP A 344 -6.39 3.27 -13.69
C ASP A 344 -7.48 4.35 -13.73
N LEU A 345 -7.53 5.20 -14.76
CA LEU A 345 -8.64 6.14 -14.95
C LEU A 345 -9.99 5.41 -15.00
N VAL A 346 -10.03 4.21 -15.59
CA VAL A 346 -11.27 3.42 -15.64
C VAL A 346 -11.71 2.96 -14.27
N ASN A 347 -10.79 2.77 -13.34
CA ASN A 347 -11.14 2.42 -11.96
C ASN A 347 -11.85 3.59 -11.27
N PHE A 348 -11.40 4.82 -11.51
CA PHE A 348 -11.95 6.01 -10.84
C PHE A 348 -13.24 6.55 -11.45
N ILE A 349 -13.35 6.55 -12.79
CA ILE A 349 -14.49 7.15 -13.49
C ILE A 349 -15.29 6.17 -14.35
N GLY A 350 -14.81 4.94 -14.55
CA GLY A 350 -15.48 3.97 -15.41
C GLY A 350 -16.86 3.57 -14.89
N VAL A 351 -16.95 3.24 -13.60
CA VAL A 351 -18.22 2.89 -12.94
C VAL A 351 -19.17 4.10 -12.82
N PRO A 352 -18.73 5.29 -12.37
CA PRO A 352 -19.58 6.48 -12.36
C PRO A 352 -20.08 6.87 -13.75
N LEU A 353 -19.22 6.81 -14.76
CA LEU A 353 -19.62 7.12 -16.12
C LEU A 353 -20.60 6.08 -16.66
N ALA A 354 -20.39 4.79 -16.37
CA ALA A 354 -21.34 3.73 -16.71
C ALA A 354 -22.70 3.97 -16.03
N GLY A 355 -22.72 4.41 -14.78
CA GLY A 355 -23.95 4.77 -14.07
C GLY A 355 -24.67 5.98 -14.67
N TRP A 356 -23.92 7.03 -15.02
CA TRP A 356 -24.46 8.19 -15.73
C TRP A 356 -25.02 7.81 -17.10
N GLN A 357 -24.28 7.00 -17.88
CA GLN A 357 -24.71 6.47 -19.18
C GLN A 357 -25.99 5.64 -19.07
N SER A 358 -26.07 4.75 -18.06
CA SER A 358 -27.26 3.94 -17.80
C SER A 358 -28.50 4.82 -17.55
N PHE A 359 -28.33 5.87 -16.75
CA PHE A 359 -29.39 6.82 -16.44
C PHE A 359 -29.81 7.64 -17.67
N ASP A 360 -28.86 8.11 -18.47
CA ASP A 360 -29.17 8.91 -19.66
C ASP A 360 -29.89 8.07 -20.73
N MET A 361 -29.47 6.82 -20.94
CA MET A 361 -30.18 5.90 -21.83
C MET A 361 -31.63 5.66 -21.40
N PHE A 362 -31.86 5.43 -20.11
CA PHE A 362 -33.22 5.29 -19.57
C PHE A 362 -34.04 6.57 -19.75
N ARG A 363 -33.46 7.74 -19.46
CA ARG A 363 -34.14 9.02 -19.62
C ARG A 363 -34.64 9.20 -21.04
N GLN A 364 -33.82 8.84 -22.01
CA GLN A 364 -34.17 8.96 -23.43
C GLN A 364 -35.17 7.92 -23.89
N ALA A 365 -34.99 6.66 -23.50
CA ALA A 365 -35.97 5.61 -23.77
C ALA A 365 -37.35 5.96 -23.19
N SER A 366 -37.38 6.52 -21.98
CA SER A 366 -38.60 7.01 -21.32
C SER A 366 -39.23 8.18 -22.10
N LEU A 367 -38.43 9.16 -22.53
CA LEU A 367 -38.91 10.27 -23.37
C LEU A 367 -39.47 9.78 -24.72
N ALA A 368 -38.76 8.86 -25.41
CA ALA A 368 -39.18 8.29 -26.69
C ALA A 368 -40.46 7.44 -26.58
N ALA A 369 -40.67 6.77 -25.44
CA ALA A 369 -41.88 6.01 -25.19
C ALA A 369 -43.10 6.88 -24.83
N GLY A 370 -42.92 8.19 -24.56
CA GLY A 370 -43.97 9.11 -24.13
C GLY A 370 -44.13 9.21 -22.60
N GLY A 371 -43.11 8.80 -21.84
CA GLY A 371 -43.12 8.68 -20.37
C GLY A 371 -43.66 7.33 -19.88
N GLY A 372 -43.36 6.97 -18.63
CA GLY A 372 -43.98 5.84 -17.93
C GLY A 372 -43.23 4.50 -17.92
N ILE A 373 -41.97 4.45 -18.37
CA ILE A 373 -41.14 3.24 -18.20
C ILE A 373 -40.68 3.14 -16.74
N ASN A 374 -40.92 1.99 -16.11
CA ASN A 374 -40.43 1.74 -14.75
C ASN A 374 -38.91 1.48 -14.77
N PRO A 375 -38.10 2.22 -13.99
CA PRO A 375 -36.66 2.00 -13.88
C PRO A 375 -36.26 0.56 -13.53
N SER A 376 -37.07 -0.12 -12.70
CA SER A 376 -36.81 -1.50 -12.28
C SER A 376 -37.21 -2.55 -13.31
N GLU A 377 -37.73 -2.15 -14.47
CA GLU A 377 -38.09 -3.04 -15.58
C GLU A 377 -37.27 -2.75 -16.85
N TYR A 378 -36.58 -1.60 -16.90
CA TYR A 378 -35.77 -1.22 -18.04
C TYR A 378 -34.44 -2.00 -18.07
N SER A 379 -34.29 -2.90 -19.04
CA SER A 379 -33.09 -3.73 -19.24
C SER A 379 -31.88 -2.89 -19.65
N MET A 380 -30.72 -3.22 -19.07
CA MET A 380 -29.43 -2.58 -19.34
C MET A 380 -28.64 -3.24 -20.47
N ILE A 381 -29.30 -4.00 -21.36
CA ILE A 381 -28.66 -4.57 -22.57
C ILE A 381 -27.90 -3.51 -23.37
N GLY A 382 -28.40 -2.27 -23.33
CA GLY A 382 -27.81 -1.15 -24.03
C GLY A 382 -26.35 -0.80 -23.61
N LEU A 383 -25.90 -1.21 -22.41
CA LEU A 383 -24.52 -1.03 -21.96
C LEU A 383 -23.50 -1.89 -22.72
N LYS A 384 -23.95 -2.95 -23.41
CA LYS A 384 -23.08 -3.78 -24.26
C LYS A 384 -22.63 -3.04 -25.51
N PHE A 385 -23.29 -1.96 -25.91
CA PHE A 385 -23.02 -1.30 -27.17
C PHE A 385 -21.88 -0.26 -27.06
N PRO A 386 -21.18 0.02 -28.18
CA PRO A 386 -20.05 0.95 -28.13
C PRO A 386 -20.59 2.35 -27.86
N MET A 387 -20.26 2.88 -26.69
CA MET A 387 -20.42 4.30 -26.38
C MET A 387 -19.04 4.84 -26.09
N GLN A 388 -18.66 5.88 -26.82
CA GLN A 388 -17.44 6.62 -26.51
C GLN A 388 -17.70 7.46 -25.26
N ALA A 389 -16.76 7.45 -24.33
CA ALA A 389 -16.81 8.42 -23.25
C ALA A 389 -16.61 9.83 -23.84
N PRO A 390 -17.46 10.79 -23.50
CA PRO A 390 -17.25 12.18 -23.89
C PRO A 390 -15.86 12.66 -23.48
N TYR A 391 -15.08 13.18 -24.44
CA TYR A 391 -13.70 13.66 -24.18
C TYR A 391 -13.62 14.71 -23.07
N ILE A 392 -14.71 15.44 -22.83
CA ILE A 392 -14.81 16.41 -21.74
C ILE A 392 -14.62 15.76 -20.36
N PHE A 393 -15.18 14.57 -20.12
CA PHE A 393 -15.01 13.87 -18.84
C PHE A 393 -13.58 13.38 -18.67
N LEU A 394 -12.95 12.88 -19.73
CA LEU A 394 -11.55 12.46 -19.72
C LEU A 394 -10.61 13.64 -19.46
N PHE A 395 -10.88 14.79 -20.08
CA PHE A 395 -10.12 16.03 -19.89
C PHE A 395 -10.24 16.54 -18.45
N VAL A 396 -11.46 16.63 -17.91
CA VAL A 396 -11.72 17.08 -16.54
C VAL A 396 -11.07 16.13 -15.53
N ALA A 397 -11.19 14.82 -15.75
CA ALA A 397 -10.52 13.85 -14.89
C ALA A 397 -8.99 14.01 -14.92
N GLY A 398 -8.38 14.14 -16.11
CA GLY A 398 -6.94 14.40 -16.25
C GLY A 398 -6.47 15.68 -15.53
N LEU A 399 -7.31 16.73 -15.54
CA LEU A 399 -7.06 17.97 -14.80
C LEU A 399 -7.13 17.74 -13.29
N ILE A 400 -8.17 17.07 -12.79
CA ILE A 400 -8.31 16.73 -11.36
C ILE A 400 -7.09 15.92 -10.90
N MET A 401 -6.73 14.84 -11.61
CA MET A 401 -5.58 13.99 -11.30
C MET A 401 -4.28 14.81 -11.21
N THR A 402 -4.09 15.72 -12.17
CA THR A 402 -2.95 16.62 -12.21
C THR A 402 -2.90 17.53 -10.98
N LEU A 403 -3.99 18.23 -10.67
CA LEU A 403 -4.05 19.13 -9.51
C LEU A 403 -3.84 18.36 -8.20
N THR A 404 -4.46 17.19 -8.06
CA THR A 404 -4.28 16.33 -6.89
C THR A 404 -2.83 15.97 -6.67
N LEU A 405 -2.09 15.58 -7.72
CA LEU A 405 -0.68 15.20 -7.59
C LEU A 405 0.15 16.36 -7.00
N TRP A 406 -0.13 17.60 -7.40
CA TRP A 406 0.58 18.79 -6.93
C TRP A 406 0.23 19.20 -5.49
N PHE A 407 -1.05 19.10 -5.10
CA PHE A 407 -1.52 19.58 -3.80
C PHE A 407 -1.60 18.49 -2.71
N SER A 408 -1.50 17.22 -3.08
CA SER A 408 -1.61 16.11 -2.13
C SER A 408 -0.37 15.99 -1.24
N LYS A 409 -0.50 16.40 0.02
CA LYS A 409 0.49 16.13 1.07
C LYS A 409 0.73 14.62 1.24
N LYS A 410 -0.33 13.81 1.06
CA LYS A 410 -0.28 12.35 1.17
C LYS A 410 0.61 11.74 0.09
N ALA A 411 0.42 12.12 -1.18
CA ALA A 411 1.25 11.67 -2.30
C ALA A 411 2.74 11.94 -2.03
N ARG A 412 3.05 13.11 -1.46
CA ARG A 412 4.42 13.48 -1.09
C ARG A 412 4.97 12.62 0.05
N THR A 413 4.23 12.44 1.15
CA THR A 413 4.66 11.64 2.31
C THR A 413 4.85 10.17 1.96
N VAL A 414 3.95 9.56 1.17
CA VAL A 414 4.06 8.15 0.77
C VAL A 414 5.24 7.97 -0.19
N THR A 415 5.44 8.88 -1.14
CA THR A 415 6.62 8.87 -2.02
C THR A 415 7.92 8.94 -1.23
N GLU A 416 8.00 9.83 -0.24
CA GLU A 416 9.18 9.96 0.64
C GLU A 416 9.40 8.69 1.49
N THR A 417 8.33 8.04 1.95
CA THR A 417 8.41 6.83 2.78
C THR A 417 8.84 5.61 1.98
N GLU A 418 8.37 5.44 0.75
CA GLU A 418 8.77 4.31 -0.10
C GLU A 418 10.19 4.47 -0.63
N VAL A 419 10.61 5.69 -0.98
CA VAL A 419 12.01 5.97 -1.32
C VAL A 419 12.92 5.57 -0.16
N LYS A 420 12.51 5.87 1.10
CA LYS A 420 13.21 5.45 2.33
C LYS A 420 13.16 3.93 2.60
N LEU A 421 12.25 3.18 1.97
CA LEU A 421 12.18 1.70 2.07
C LEU A 421 12.95 1.02 0.94
N GLY A 422 13.05 1.66 -0.22
CA GLY A 422 13.80 1.20 -1.38
C GLY A 422 15.30 1.49 -1.31
N THR A 423 15.76 2.24 -0.29
CA THR A 423 17.18 2.50 -0.03
C THR A 423 17.93 1.21 0.27
N GLN A 424 19.13 1.08 -0.30
CA GLN A 424 20.04 -0.05 -0.05
C GLN A 424 20.65 -0.06 1.38
N GLU A 425 20.40 0.97 2.19
CA GLU A 425 20.90 1.00 3.57
C GLU A 425 20.19 -0.05 4.45
N GLU A 426 20.93 -0.63 5.40
CA GLU A 426 20.41 -1.52 6.44
C GLU A 426 19.43 -0.79 7.36
N THR A 427 18.22 -0.55 6.88
CA THR A 427 17.06 -0.25 7.72
C THR A 427 16.53 -1.54 8.31
N GLN A 428 16.11 -1.51 9.58
CA GLN A 428 15.44 -2.65 10.22
C GLN A 428 14.29 -3.13 9.32
N GLU A 429 14.35 -4.40 8.96
CA GLU A 429 13.32 -5.05 8.17
C GLU A 429 12.03 -5.11 8.99
N LYS A 430 10.98 -4.42 8.53
CA LYS A 430 9.69 -4.31 9.25
C LYS A 430 9.01 -5.67 9.48
N PHE A 431 9.35 -6.67 8.66
CA PHE A 431 8.70 -7.97 8.66
C PHE A 431 9.58 -9.05 9.26
N ARG A 432 9.01 -9.90 10.12
CA ARG A 432 9.71 -11.08 10.66
C ARG A 432 9.83 -12.16 9.59
N SER A 433 10.96 -12.86 9.55
CA SER A 433 11.15 -14.01 8.66
C SER A 433 10.15 -15.12 8.99
N ASN A 434 9.53 -15.75 7.98
CA ASN A 434 8.62 -16.88 8.14
C ASN A 434 9.27 -18.20 7.64
N TRP A 435 8.62 -19.36 7.84
CA TRP A 435 9.20 -20.64 7.43
C TRP A 435 9.39 -20.75 5.91
N PHE A 436 8.42 -20.23 5.15
CA PHE A 436 8.38 -20.32 3.69
C PHE A 436 9.44 -19.44 3.01
N SER A 437 9.61 -18.19 3.48
CA SER A 437 10.72 -17.32 3.05
C SER A 437 12.08 -17.95 3.31
N ARG A 438 12.28 -18.59 4.47
CA ARG A 438 13.53 -19.32 4.76
C ARG A 438 13.73 -20.49 3.81
N TYR A 439 12.67 -21.19 3.42
CA TYR A 439 12.74 -22.24 2.41
C TYR A 439 13.17 -21.70 1.04
N ILE A 440 12.55 -20.62 0.54
CA ILE A 440 12.92 -19.98 -0.73
C ILE A 440 14.38 -19.53 -0.72
N VAL A 441 14.86 -18.86 0.34
CA VAL A 441 16.26 -18.45 0.44
C VAL A 441 17.20 -19.65 0.39
N ARG A 442 16.91 -20.72 1.14
CA ARG A 442 17.74 -21.93 1.16
C ARG A 442 17.78 -22.60 -0.22
N PHE A 443 16.64 -22.71 -0.89
CA PHE A 443 16.54 -23.23 -2.24
C PHE A 443 17.35 -22.38 -3.23
N SER A 444 17.22 -21.04 -3.20
CA SER A 444 17.99 -20.14 -4.05
C SER A 444 19.50 -20.24 -3.81
N ILE A 445 19.94 -20.41 -2.56
CA ILE A 445 21.36 -20.64 -2.23
C ILE A 445 21.83 -21.99 -2.78
N LEU A 446 21.00 -23.04 -2.67
CA LEU A 446 21.31 -24.36 -3.23
C LEU A 446 21.46 -24.28 -4.75
N LEU A 447 20.47 -23.70 -5.43
CA LEU A 447 20.48 -23.48 -6.87
C LEU A 447 21.70 -22.67 -7.31
N SER A 448 22.02 -21.58 -6.59
CA SER A 448 23.19 -20.76 -6.88
C SER A 448 24.50 -21.54 -6.69
N LYS A 449 24.59 -22.43 -5.70
CA LYS A 449 25.78 -23.28 -5.50
C LYS A 449 25.94 -24.25 -6.67
N THR A 450 24.88 -24.97 -7.02
CA THR A 450 24.85 -25.91 -8.15
C THR A 450 25.20 -25.22 -9.47
N LEU A 451 24.59 -24.08 -9.77
CA LEU A 451 24.96 -23.29 -10.95
C LEU A 451 26.43 -22.86 -10.89
N SER A 452 26.92 -22.43 -9.74
CA SER A 452 28.31 -21.97 -9.61
C SER A 452 29.37 -23.08 -9.73
N GLU A 453 28.96 -24.35 -9.68
CA GLU A 453 29.79 -25.52 -9.94
C GLU A 453 29.83 -25.87 -11.43
N VAL A 454 28.76 -25.57 -12.18
CA VAL A 454 28.69 -25.77 -13.64
C VAL A 454 29.43 -24.67 -14.42
N LEU A 455 29.50 -23.44 -13.89
CA LEU A 455 30.12 -22.32 -14.62
C LEU A 455 31.66 -22.33 -14.54
N PRO A 456 32.38 -22.09 -15.67
CA PRO A 456 33.83 -21.94 -15.66
C PRO A 456 34.34 -20.84 -14.74
N SER A 457 35.52 -21.04 -14.14
CA SER A 457 36.13 -20.10 -13.18
C SER A 457 36.35 -18.68 -13.74
N GLY A 458 36.61 -18.56 -15.05
CA GLY A 458 36.70 -17.27 -15.75
C GLY A 458 35.36 -16.52 -15.75
N MET A 459 34.27 -17.21 -16.09
CA MET A 459 32.93 -16.62 -16.12
C MET A 459 32.43 -16.27 -14.72
N LYS A 460 32.69 -17.13 -13.72
CA LYS A 460 32.36 -16.87 -12.31
C LYS A 460 33.03 -15.59 -11.80
N ARG A 461 34.33 -15.43 -12.08
CA ARG A 461 35.08 -14.20 -11.73
C ARG A 461 34.54 -12.98 -12.46
N TRP A 462 34.23 -13.11 -13.75
CA TRP A 462 33.67 -12.01 -14.54
C TRP A 462 32.33 -11.53 -14.00
N ILE A 463 31.39 -12.46 -13.72
CA ILE A 463 30.07 -12.14 -13.14
C ILE A 463 30.26 -11.46 -11.78
N ASN A 464 31.00 -12.06 -10.85
CA ASN A 464 31.15 -11.50 -9.50
C ASN A 464 31.78 -10.09 -9.49
N ARG A 465 32.68 -9.79 -10.42
CA ARG A 465 33.27 -8.45 -10.55
C ARG A 465 32.23 -7.38 -10.92
N GLN A 466 31.17 -7.74 -11.65
CA GLN A 466 30.14 -6.77 -12.03
C GLN A 466 29.29 -6.31 -10.83
N PHE A 467 29.16 -7.14 -9.80
CA PHE A 467 28.30 -6.91 -8.63
C PHE A 467 29.03 -6.35 -7.39
N ILE A 468 30.23 -5.77 -7.54
CA ILE A 468 30.93 -5.13 -6.43
C ILE A 468 30.37 -3.71 -6.25
N PRO A 469 29.68 -3.39 -5.14
CA PRO A 469 29.07 -2.07 -4.94
C PRO A 469 30.14 -0.97 -4.80
N LYS A 470 29.80 0.25 -5.24
CA LYS A 470 30.64 1.44 -5.01
C LYS A 470 30.48 1.85 -3.54
N ILE A 471 31.59 1.92 -2.79
CA ILE A 471 31.58 2.43 -1.41
C ILE A 471 31.31 3.94 -1.49
N VAL A 472 30.17 4.40 -0.99
CA VAL A 472 29.83 5.82 -0.92
C VAL A 472 30.26 6.34 0.45
N THR A 473 31.19 7.30 0.47
CA THR A 473 31.79 7.88 1.69
C THR A 473 30.92 8.94 2.37
N ASP A 474 29.88 9.47 1.71
CA ASP A 474 28.97 10.48 2.25
C ASP A 474 27.51 9.97 2.29
N SER A 475 27.00 9.70 3.50
CA SER A 475 25.72 9.01 3.72
C SER A 475 24.48 9.91 3.67
N LYS A 476 24.63 11.23 3.80
CA LYS A 476 23.48 12.15 3.83
C LYS A 476 22.87 12.42 2.46
N GLU A 477 23.61 12.21 1.37
CA GLU A 477 23.18 12.57 0.01
C GLU A 477 23.24 11.43 -1.02
N ALA A 478 23.53 10.20 -0.62
CA ALA A 478 23.53 9.07 -1.54
C ALA A 478 22.12 8.82 -2.13
N PRO A 479 22.00 8.56 -3.44
CA PRO A 479 20.73 8.11 -4.02
C PRO A 479 20.35 6.73 -3.46
N ALA A 480 19.04 6.46 -3.35
CA ALA A 480 18.51 5.20 -2.80
C ALA A 480 18.90 3.97 -3.64
N PHE A 481 19.00 4.17 -4.96
CA PHE A 481 19.52 3.22 -5.94
C PHE A 481 20.04 4.02 -7.15
N ASP A 482 20.84 3.39 -8.01
CA ASP A 482 21.42 4.07 -9.17
C ASP A 482 20.46 4.25 -10.36
N LEU A 483 20.92 5.01 -11.35
CA LEU A 483 20.17 5.33 -12.56
C LEU A 483 19.85 4.11 -13.43
N ILE A 484 20.64 3.03 -13.36
CA ILE A 484 20.38 1.80 -14.13
C ILE A 484 19.20 1.05 -13.52
N ARG A 485 19.18 0.89 -12.20
CA ARG A 485 18.05 0.24 -11.53
C ARG A 485 16.78 1.07 -11.73
N ALA A 486 16.88 2.39 -11.67
CA ALA A 486 15.78 3.29 -11.97
C ALA A 486 15.25 3.12 -13.41
N SER A 487 16.15 3.07 -14.40
CA SER A 487 15.76 2.90 -15.81
C SER A 487 15.10 1.55 -16.04
N VAL A 488 15.67 0.46 -15.51
CA VAL A 488 15.06 -0.88 -15.61
C VAL A 488 13.66 -0.91 -15.00
N ASN A 489 13.51 -0.36 -13.79
CA ASN A 489 12.21 -0.34 -13.11
C ASN A 489 11.15 0.39 -13.93
N LEU A 490 11.46 1.60 -14.39
CA LEU A 490 10.52 2.44 -15.13
C LEU A 490 10.19 1.86 -16.52
N THR A 491 11.20 1.42 -17.26
CA THR A 491 11.00 0.86 -18.61
C THR A 491 10.22 -0.45 -18.56
N MET A 492 10.57 -1.37 -17.66
CA MET A 492 9.87 -2.67 -17.59
C MET A 492 8.45 -2.53 -17.08
N ALA A 493 8.22 -1.71 -16.05
CA ALA A 493 6.87 -1.52 -15.54
C ALA A 493 5.96 -0.82 -16.57
N SER A 494 6.45 0.25 -17.21
CA SER A 494 5.66 0.97 -18.22
C SER A 494 5.34 0.09 -19.43
N MET A 495 6.31 -0.69 -19.91
CA MET A 495 6.14 -1.61 -21.03
C MET A 495 5.11 -2.71 -20.70
N LEU A 496 5.21 -3.35 -19.54
CA LEU A 496 4.30 -4.44 -19.15
C LEU A 496 2.86 -3.93 -18.95
N ILE A 497 2.70 -2.78 -18.28
CA ILE A 497 1.37 -2.17 -18.10
C ILE A 497 0.78 -1.79 -19.46
N ALA A 498 1.55 -1.13 -20.32
CA ALA A 498 1.06 -0.71 -21.62
C ALA A 498 0.72 -1.91 -22.53
N ALA A 499 1.49 -3.00 -22.45
CA ALA A 499 1.19 -4.25 -23.14
C ALA A 499 -0.13 -4.85 -22.65
N GLY A 500 -0.36 -4.92 -21.33
CA GLY A 500 -1.63 -5.36 -20.75
C GLY A 500 -2.81 -4.52 -21.20
N THR A 501 -2.71 -3.19 -21.11
CA THR A 501 -3.77 -2.29 -21.58
C THR A 501 -4.06 -2.47 -23.07
N SER A 502 -3.04 -2.73 -23.90
CA SER A 502 -3.22 -2.92 -25.35
C SER A 502 -4.08 -4.16 -25.69
N LEU A 503 -4.06 -5.15 -24.79
CA LEU A 503 -4.85 -6.39 -24.83
C LEU A 503 -6.20 -6.26 -24.10
N LYS A 504 -6.57 -5.06 -23.63
CA LYS A 504 -7.76 -4.82 -22.79
C LYS A 504 -7.78 -5.68 -21.51
N LEU A 505 -6.60 -6.03 -20.99
CA LEU A 505 -6.44 -6.73 -19.72
C LEU A 505 -6.08 -5.70 -18.65
N PRO A 506 -6.97 -5.40 -17.68
CA PRO A 506 -6.69 -4.44 -16.64
C PRO A 506 -5.66 -5.08 -15.68
N LEU A 507 -4.44 -4.56 -15.73
CA LEU A 507 -3.37 -5.02 -14.84
C LEU A 507 -3.26 -4.09 -13.64
N SER A 508 -2.90 -4.64 -12.49
CA SER A 508 -2.59 -3.84 -11.31
C SER A 508 -1.25 -3.12 -11.50
N THR A 509 -1.30 -1.81 -11.70
CA THR A 509 -0.10 -0.97 -11.85
C THR A 509 0.79 -1.03 -10.60
N THR A 510 0.19 -1.03 -9.41
CA THR A 510 0.88 -1.24 -8.13
C THR A 510 1.58 -2.60 -8.07
N TYR A 511 0.95 -3.68 -8.54
CA TYR A 511 1.58 -5.01 -8.48
C TYR A 511 2.74 -5.12 -9.45
N VAL A 512 2.54 -4.66 -10.69
CA VAL A 512 3.57 -4.74 -11.73
C VAL A 512 4.78 -3.90 -11.35
N THR A 513 4.59 -2.64 -10.94
CA THR A 513 5.70 -1.74 -10.57
C THR A 513 6.47 -2.26 -9.34
N PHE A 514 5.76 -2.68 -8.30
CA PHE A 514 6.37 -3.27 -7.11
C PHE A 514 7.14 -4.55 -7.45
N MET A 515 6.56 -5.47 -8.23
CA MET A 515 7.21 -6.74 -8.58
C MET A 515 8.41 -6.58 -9.50
N VAL A 516 8.37 -5.63 -10.45
CA VAL A 516 9.55 -5.26 -11.24
C VAL A 516 10.64 -4.75 -10.30
N ALA A 517 10.32 -3.86 -9.36
CA ALA A 517 11.29 -3.29 -8.41
C ALA A 517 11.88 -4.34 -7.46
N MET A 518 11.09 -5.33 -7.03
CA MET A 518 11.55 -6.44 -6.19
C MET A 518 12.39 -7.45 -6.97
N GLY A 519 11.97 -7.80 -8.20
CA GLY A 519 12.75 -8.65 -9.10
C GLY A 519 14.10 -8.01 -9.44
N SER A 520 14.11 -6.73 -9.78
CA SER A 520 15.34 -5.98 -10.05
C SER A 520 16.23 -5.91 -8.80
N SER A 521 15.66 -5.66 -7.61
CA SER A 521 16.38 -5.67 -6.33
C SER A 521 17.11 -6.99 -6.06
N LEU A 522 16.41 -8.11 -6.27
CA LEU A 522 16.96 -9.44 -6.07
C LEU A 522 18.11 -9.69 -7.05
N ALA A 523 17.90 -9.40 -8.33
CA ALA A 523 18.92 -9.56 -9.37
C ALA A 523 20.14 -8.66 -9.14
N ASP A 524 19.93 -7.50 -8.51
CA ASP A 524 20.99 -6.55 -8.13
C ASP A 524 21.82 -6.98 -6.91
N ARG A 525 21.54 -8.17 -6.34
CA ARG A 525 22.14 -8.66 -5.08
C ARG A 525 22.00 -7.66 -3.92
N ALA A 526 20.97 -6.82 -3.95
CA ALA A 526 20.72 -5.88 -2.87
C ALA A 526 20.34 -6.60 -1.57
N TRP A 527 19.88 -7.86 -1.65
CA TRP A 527 19.46 -8.68 -0.51
C TRP A 527 20.66 -9.47 0.02
N GLY A 528 21.20 -9.05 1.17
CA GLY A 528 22.31 -9.75 1.83
C GLY A 528 21.86 -11.08 2.46
N ARG A 529 22.82 -11.96 2.79
CA ARG A 529 22.52 -13.25 3.46
C ARG A 529 21.77 -13.09 4.79
N GLU A 530 21.97 -11.96 5.47
CA GLU A 530 21.37 -11.66 6.78
C GLU A 530 19.95 -11.07 6.67
N SER A 531 19.61 -10.43 5.54
CA SER A 531 18.31 -9.75 5.34
C SER A 531 17.40 -10.44 4.32
N ALA A 532 17.91 -11.35 3.49
CA ALA A 532 17.15 -11.97 2.39
C ALA A 532 15.86 -12.67 2.84
N SER A 533 15.90 -13.40 3.96
CA SER A 533 14.70 -14.09 4.48
C SER A 533 13.63 -13.10 4.95
N TYR A 534 14.03 -11.98 5.54
CA TYR A 534 13.13 -10.93 6.00
C TYR A 534 12.51 -10.16 4.83
N ARG A 535 13.30 -9.83 3.79
CA ARG A 535 12.79 -9.16 2.58
C ARG A 535 11.84 -10.03 1.77
N ILE A 536 12.16 -11.32 1.59
CA ILE A 536 11.24 -12.27 0.95
C ILE A 536 9.97 -12.44 1.76
N ALA A 537 10.05 -12.50 3.09
CA ALA A 537 8.86 -12.50 3.94
C ALA A 537 8.03 -11.23 3.75
N GLY A 538 8.67 -10.06 3.59
CA GLY A 538 8.01 -8.81 3.22
C GLY A 538 7.26 -8.90 1.89
N VAL A 539 7.90 -9.38 0.83
CA VAL A 539 7.25 -9.59 -0.49
C VAL A 539 6.03 -10.51 -0.37
N ILE A 540 6.17 -11.63 0.34
CA ILE A 540 5.08 -12.59 0.56
C ILE A 540 3.94 -11.93 1.33
N ASN A 541 4.23 -11.20 2.41
CA ASN A 541 3.20 -10.53 3.20
C ASN A 541 2.46 -9.46 2.40
N VAL A 542 3.15 -8.75 1.51
CA VAL A 542 2.53 -7.80 0.57
C VAL A 542 1.61 -8.52 -0.41
N ILE A 543 2.09 -9.62 -1.04
CA ILE A 543 1.27 -10.46 -1.92
C ILE A 543 0.05 -11.03 -1.18
N MET A 544 0.21 -11.51 0.06
CA MET A 544 -0.90 -12.00 0.85
C MET A 544 -1.89 -10.88 1.20
N GLY A 545 -1.38 -9.68 1.52
CA GLY A 545 -2.21 -8.49 1.74
C GLY A 545 -3.08 -8.16 0.54
N TRP A 546 -2.55 -8.30 -0.66
CA TRP A 546 -3.28 -8.11 -1.92
C TRP A 546 -4.47 -9.07 -2.10
N PHE A 547 -4.29 -10.36 -1.77
CA PHE A 547 -5.39 -11.33 -1.76
C PHE A 547 -6.44 -11.00 -0.69
N VAL A 548 -6.00 -10.53 0.48
CA VAL A 548 -6.91 -10.09 1.54
C VAL A 548 -7.70 -8.87 1.09
N THR A 549 -7.07 -7.88 0.46
CA THR A 549 -7.76 -6.71 -0.12
C THR A 549 -8.85 -7.13 -1.10
N ALA A 550 -8.55 -8.03 -2.03
CA ALA A 550 -9.54 -8.56 -2.98
C ALA A 550 -10.73 -9.24 -2.27
N ALA A 551 -10.47 -10.05 -1.24
CA ALA A 551 -11.53 -10.71 -0.47
C ALA A 551 -12.39 -9.72 0.33
N VAL A 552 -11.76 -8.72 0.96
CA VAL A 552 -12.50 -7.68 1.71
C VAL A 552 -13.33 -6.82 0.75
N ALA A 553 -12.77 -6.42 -0.39
CA ALA A 553 -13.46 -5.70 -1.47
C ALA A 553 -14.72 -6.42 -1.92
N PHE A 554 -14.59 -7.72 -2.20
CA PHE A 554 -15.71 -8.58 -2.55
C PHE A 554 -16.79 -8.61 -1.47
N ILE A 555 -16.42 -8.85 -0.21
CA ILE A 555 -17.37 -9.00 0.91
C ILE A 555 -18.07 -7.67 1.21
N VAL A 556 -17.31 -6.59 1.34
CA VAL A 556 -17.86 -5.26 1.67
C VAL A 556 -18.81 -4.80 0.56
N SER A 557 -18.39 -4.88 -0.70
CA SER A 557 -19.25 -4.49 -1.82
C SER A 557 -20.54 -5.32 -1.89
N SER A 558 -20.45 -6.63 -1.59
CA SER A 558 -21.62 -7.49 -1.48
C SER A 558 -22.58 -7.02 -0.37
N ILE A 559 -22.06 -6.69 0.81
CA ILE A 559 -22.85 -6.20 1.95
C ILE A 559 -23.51 -4.86 1.61
N LEU A 560 -22.76 -3.92 1.00
CA LEU A 560 -23.29 -2.62 0.60
C LEU A 560 -24.40 -2.76 -0.44
N ALA A 561 -24.23 -3.64 -1.43
CA ALA A 561 -25.26 -3.95 -2.41
C ALA A 561 -26.54 -4.52 -1.76
N VAL A 562 -26.42 -5.41 -0.77
CA VAL A 562 -27.58 -5.93 -0.01
C VAL A 562 -28.33 -4.81 0.72
N ILE A 563 -27.61 -3.87 1.34
CA ILE A 563 -28.23 -2.72 2.00
C ILE A 563 -28.98 -1.87 0.99
N LEU A 564 -28.37 -1.61 -0.17
CA LEU A 564 -28.97 -0.78 -1.23
C LEU A 564 -30.18 -1.45 -1.89
N ILE A 565 -30.17 -2.78 -2.11
CA ILE A 565 -31.34 -3.52 -2.63
C ILE A 565 -32.54 -3.37 -1.69
N ASN A 566 -32.33 -3.58 -0.38
CA ASN A 566 -33.43 -3.64 0.58
C ASN A 566 -33.94 -2.27 1.02
N PHE A 567 -33.07 -1.26 1.14
CA PHE A 567 -33.41 0.05 1.72
C PHE A 567 -33.35 1.22 0.73
N GLN A 568 -32.89 1.00 -0.51
CA GLN A 568 -32.83 2.00 -1.61
C GLN A 568 -32.29 3.36 -1.14
N ILE A 569 -33.12 4.40 -1.16
CA ILE A 569 -32.73 5.78 -0.81
C ILE A 569 -32.30 5.93 0.66
N TYR A 570 -32.98 5.25 1.58
CA TYR A 570 -32.63 5.30 3.01
C TYR A 570 -31.31 4.57 3.26
N GLY A 571 -31.10 3.45 2.55
CA GLY A 571 -29.82 2.73 2.54
C GLY A 571 -28.69 3.62 2.03
N LEU A 572 -28.90 4.32 0.91
CA LEU A 572 -27.90 5.21 0.33
C LEU A 572 -27.53 6.36 1.27
N ILE A 573 -28.52 7.04 1.87
CA ILE A 573 -28.27 8.13 2.83
C ILE A 573 -27.49 7.62 4.04
N PHE A 574 -27.89 6.47 4.60
CA PHE A 574 -27.18 5.85 5.72
C PHE A 574 -25.72 5.53 5.37
N LEU A 575 -25.47 4.96 4.20
CA LEU A 575 -24.12 4.60 3.75
C LEU A 575 -23.23 5.84 3.51
N VAL A 576 -23.79 6.92 2.96
CA VAL A 576 -23.04 8.18 2.78
C VAL A 576 -22.67 8.80 4.13
N ILE A 577 -23.58 8.79 5.12
CA ILE A 577 -23.29 9.27 6.48
C ILE A 577 -22.22 8.39 7.15
N ALA A 578 -22.33 7.06 7.00
CA ALA A 578 -21.34 6.12 7.50
C ALA A 578 -19.96 6.37 6.88
N LEU A 579 -19.91 6.62 5.57
CA LEU A 579 -18.68 6.95 4.85
C LEU A 579 -18.02 8.21 5.39
N ILE A 580 -18.78 9.31 5.48
CA ILE A 580 -18.28 10.58 6.04
C ILE A 580 -17.78 10.38 7.47
N SER A 581 -18.50 9.61 8.28
CA SER A 581 -18.12 9.32 9.68
C SER A 581 -16.80 8.55 9.76
N VAL A 582 -16.61 7.54 8.91
CA VAL A 582 -15.36 6.77 8.84
C VAL A 582 -14.21 7.68 8.41
N VAL A 583 -14.37 8.47 7.36
CA VAL A 583 -13.32 9.39 6.86
C VAL A 583 -12.94 10.45 7.91
N LEU A 584 -13.91 10.97 8.68
CA LEU A 584 -13.61 11.90 9.77
C LEU A 584 -12.86 11.21 10.91
N PHE A 585 -13.26 9.99 11.25
CA PHE A 585 -12.60 9.19 12.28
C PHE A 585 -11.16 8.85 11.89
N THR A 586 -10.92 8.31 10.69
CA THR A 586 -9.58 7.97 10.19
C THR A 586 -8.68 9.20 10.16
N ASN A 587 -9.16 10.35 9.67
CA ASN A 587 -8.40 11.60 9.68
C ASN A 587 -8.02 12.07 11.08
N TYR A 588 -8.90 11.91 12.07
CA TYR A 588 -8.60 12.23 13.47
C TYR A 588 -7.49 11.32 14.03
N PHE A 589 -7.55 10.01 13.78
CA PHE A 589 -6.52 9.07 14.21
C PHE A 589 -5.17 9.34 13.53
N HIS A 590 -5.18 9.60 12.22
CA HIS A 590 -3.99 9.98 11.46
C HIS A 590 -3.29 11.20 12.00
N LYS A 591 -4.06 12.25 12.36
CA LYS A 591 -3.50 13.46 12.94
C LYS A 591 -2.77 13.12 14.25
N LYS A 592 -3.38 12.33 15.12
CA LYS A 592 -2.79 11.91 16.39
C LYS A 592 -1.52 11.06 16.19
N GLU A 593 -1.51 10.16 15.20
CA GLU A 593 -0.34 9.34 14.89
C GLU A 593 0.81 10.17 14.30
N ASN A 594 0.50 11.11 13.40
CA ASN A 594 1.50 12.01 12.83
C ASN A 594 2.11 12.95 13.87
N GLU A 595 1.30 13.47 14.80
CA GLU A 595 1.78 14.25 15.95
C GLU A 595 2.74 13.43 16.83
N ARG A 596 2.47 12.13 17.02
CA ARG A 596 3.36 11.22 17.75
C ARG A 596 4.68 11.01 17.00
N LYS A 597 4.63 10.75 15.68
CA LYS A 597 5.83 10.61 14.84
C LYS A 597 6.70 11.86 14.84
N GLU A 598 6.09 13.04 14.76
CA GLU A 598 6.80 14.33 14.79
C GLU A 598 7.49 14.56 16.14
N LYS A 599 6.84 14.20 17.27
CA LYS A 599 7.49 14.24 18.59
C LYS A 599 8.71 13.32 18.63
N THR A 600 8.59 12.08 18.15
CA THR A 600 9.71 11.13 18.08
C THR A 600 10.86 11.65 17.20
N GLU A 601 10.57 12.23 16.03
CA GLU A 601 11.60 12.81 15.16
C GLU A 601 12.33 14.00 15.80
N LYS A 602 11.61 14.86 16.53
CA LYS A 602 12.22 15.95 17.31
C LYS A 602 13.16 15.44 18.40
N ILE A 603 12.78 14.36 19.10
CA ILE A 603 13.64 13.71 20.10
C ILE A 603 14.95 13.23 19.45
N ILE A 604 14.87 12.59 18.28
CA ILE A 604 16.04 12.05 17.55
C ILE A 604 16.98 13.15 17.06
N GLN A 605 16.45 14.25 16.50
CA GLN A 605 17.27 15.38 16.04
C GLN A 605 17.98 16.08 17.21
N ASN A 606 17.38 16.04 18.39
CA ASN A 606 17.88 16.63 19.62
C ASN A 606 18.86 15.73 20.39
N ILE A 607 19.19 14.53 19.88
CA ILE A 607 20.31 13.71 20.37
C ILE A 607 21.60 14.35 19.84
N GLU A 608 22.01 15.45 20.46
CA GLU A 608 23.33 16.03 20.27
C GLU A 608 24.35 15.15 21.00
N LEU A 609 25.13 14.39 20.24
CA LEU A 609 26.30 13.67 20.74
C LEU A 609 27.43 14.70 20.89
N THR A 610 27.35 15.48 21.98
CA THR A 610 28.38 16.40 22.48
C THR A 610 28.48 16.24 24.00
N SER A 611 29.68 16.10 24.55
CA SER A 611 29.95 15.43 25.84
C SER A 611 29.22 15.99 27.06
N ASP A 612 29.15 17.31 27.22
CA ASP A 612 28.80 17.89 28.54
C ASP A 612 27.29 18.21 28.66
N VAL A 613 26.68 18.71 27.59
CA VAL A 613 25.25 19.03 27.55
C VAL A 613 24.40 17.76 27.44
N SER A 614 24.88 16.75 26.71
CA SER A 614 24.17 15.47 26.54
C SER A 614 24.03 14.69 27.85
N PHE A 615 25.04 14.75 28.72
CA PHE A 615 25.04 14.08 30.02
C PHE A 615 23.94 14.64 30.94
N GLN A 616 23.91 15.96 31.13
CA GLN A 616 22.92 16.62 31.98
C GLN A 616 21.50 16.39 31.46
N LYS A 617 21.30 16.56 30.15
CA LYS A 617 20.01 16.33 29.50
C LYS A 617 19.52 14.89 29.68
N THR A 618 20.39 13.91 29.45
CA THR A 618 20.08 12.49 29.66
C THR A 618 19.73 12.19 31.12
N SER A 619 20.42 12.81 32.08
CA SER A 619 20.14 12.63 33.51
C SER A 619 18.74 13.16 33.89
N VAL A 620 18.36 14.33 33.37
CA VAL A 620 17.03 14.93 33.58
C VAL A 620 15.93 14.06 32.94
N GLU A 621 16.12 13.62 31.70
CA GLU A 621 15.15 12.74 31.01
C GLU A 621 14.93 11.41 31.75
N ILE A 622 16.00 10.81 32.28
CA ILE A 622 15.91 9.58 33.10
C ILE A 622 15.19 9.88 34.41
N SER A 623 15.46 11.02 35.05
CA SER A 623 14.78 11.43 36.28
C SER A 623 13.27 11.52 36.08
N GLU A 624 12.81 12.24 35.06
CA GLU A 624 11.38 12.38 34.72
C GLU A 624 10.75 11.02 34.39
N SER A 625 11.48 10.16 33.69
CA SER A 625 11.05 8.79 33.37
C SER A 625 10.87 7.94 34.64
N LEU A 626 11.80 8.02 35.60
CA LEU A 626 11.71 7.32 36.88
C LEU A 626 10.55 7.82 37.75
N LEU A 627 10.27 9.12 37.76
CA LEU A 627 9.09 9.68 38.43
C LEU A 627 7.79 9.18 37.80
N THR A 628 7.76 9.07 36.48
CA THR A 628 6.61 8.52 35.73
C THR A 628 6.41 7.04 36.03
N ILE A 629 7.50 6.26 36.05
CA ILE A 629 7.50 4.84 36.45
C ILE A 629 6.97 4.68 37.87
N ASN A 630 7.46 5.49 38.81
CA ASN A 630 7.02 5.46 40.20
C ASN A 630 5.51 5.74 40.34
N LYS A 631 5.01 6.75 39.63
CA LYS A 631 3.58 7.07 39.60
C LYS A 631 2.73 5.95 38.99
N ALA A 632 3.19 5.34 37.90
CA ALA A 632 2.50 4.20 37.29
C ALA A 632 2.51 2.96 38.21
N PHE A 633 3.64 2.69 38.87
CA PHE A 633 3.79 1.63 39.87
C PHE A 633 2.79 1.79 41.02
N LYS A 634 2.74 2.98 41.65
CA LYS A 634 1.77 3.28 42.72
C LYS A 634 0.33 3.11 42.27
N LEU A 635 -0.03 3.64 41.10
CA LEU A 635 -1.38 3.48 40.54
C LEU A 635 -1.75 2.00 40.30
N ALA A 636 -0.78 1.17 39.90
CA ALA A 636 -0.99 -0.25 39.68
C ALA A 636 -1.25 -1.00 41.00
N ILE A 637 -0.44 -0.74 42.03
CA ILE A 637 -0.61 -1.36 43.35
C ILE A 637 -1.88 -0.83 44.06
N ASP A 638 -2.13 0.48 44.02
CA ASP A 638 -3.35 1.08 44.58
C ASP A 638 -4.60 0.53 43.87
N GLY A 639 -4.56 0.41 42.54
CA GLY A 639 -5.65 -0.17 41.75
C GLY A 639 -5.87 -1.65 42.04
N LEU A 640 -4.81 -2.40 42.35
CA LEU A 640 -4.91 -3.79 42.78
C LEU A 640 -5.57 -3.90 44.17
N ILE A 641 -5.12 -3.11 45.14
CA ILE A 641 -5.62 -3.15 46.52
C ILE A 641 -7.08 -2.65 46.60
N SER A 642 -7.40 -1.58 45.85
CA SER A 642 -8.76 -1.01 45.81
C SER A 642 -9.68 -1.63 44.75
N GLU A 643 -9.22 -2.67 44.04
CA GLU A 643 -9.93 -3.32 42.92
C GLU A 643 -10.41 -2.35 41.82
N ASP A 644 -9.72 -1.23 41.65
CA ASP A 644 -10.06 -0.15 40.72
C ASP A 644 -9.35 -0.32 39.36
N LYS A 645 -10.09 -0.86 38.39
CA LYS A 645 -9.63 -1.03 37.00
C LYS A 645 -9.22 0.28 36.32
N THR A 646 -9.77 1.42 36.72
CA THR A 646 -9.49 2.71 36.07
C THR A 646 -8.07 3.18 36.40
N LYS A 647 -7.60 2.99 37.64
CA LYS A 647 -6.23 3.28 38.06
C LYS A 647 -5.23 2.38 37.33
N ILE A 648 -5.52 1.08 37.22
CA ILE A 648 -4.67 0.13 36.49
C ILE A 648 -4.58 0.50 35.01
N LYS A 649 -5.70 0.87 34.38
CA LYS A 649 -5.71 1.33 32.97
C LYS A 649 -4.85 2.59 32.78
N LYS A 650 -4.88 3.52 33.73
CA LYS A 650 -4.04 4.72 33.72
C LYS A 650 -2.55 4.37 33.87
N ALA A 651 -2.20 3.46 34.78
CA ALA A 651 -0.84 2.96 34.95
C ALA A 651 -0.33 2.28 33.66
N LYS A 652 -1.16 1.44 33.04
CA LYS A 652 -0.85 0.74 31.78
C LYS A 652 -0.59 1.71 30.63
N LEU A 653 -1.40 2.76 30.51
CA LEU A 653 -1.21 3.80 29.49
C LEU A 653 0.13 4.51 29.67
N MET A 654 0.48 4.92 30.89
CA MET A 654 1.77 5.55 31.19
C MET A 654 2.97 4.62 30.89
N SER A 655 2.89 3.35 31.30
CA SER A 655 3.94 2.36 31.05
C SER A 655 4.13 2.09 29.55
N ASN A 656 3.05 1.97 28.78
CA ASN A 656 3.10 1.75 27.35
C ASN A 656 3.70 2.96 26.60
N GLU A 657 3.27 4.18 26.91
CA GLU A 657 3.82 5.40 26.30
C GLU A 657 5.34 5.51 26.51
N LEU A 658 5.82 5.19 27.71
CA LEU A 658 7.24 5.24 28.05
C LEU A 658 8.03 4.09 27.40
N THR A 659 7.44 2.89 27.33
CA THR A 659 8.02 1.73 26.62
C THR A 659 8.20 2.02 25.14
N GLU A 660 7.19 2.62 24.51
CA GLU A 660 7.27 3.02 23.11
C GLU A 660 8.34 4.11 22.89
N TYR A 661 8.43 5.10 23.77
CA TYR A 661 9.47 6.14 23.72
C TYR A 661 10.89 5.56 23.74
N TYR A 662 11.21 4.67 24.69
CA TYR A 662 12.55 4.06 24.78
C TYR A 662 12.80 2.97 23.72
N PHE A 663 11.74 2.38 23.16
CA PHE A 663 11.88 1.52 21.97
C PHE A 663 12.28 2.34 20.74
N ASP A 664 11.63 3.48 20.53
CA ASP A 664 11.95 4.40 19.44
C ASP A 664 13.36 4.98 19.56
N ILE A 665 13.81 5.33 20.77
CA ILE A 665 15.21 5.77 21.01
C ILE A 665 16.18 4.67 20.60
N LYS A 666 16.04 3.44 21.13
CA LYS A 666 16.93 2.30 20.79
C LYS A 666 17.07 2.09 19.28
N ASN A 667 15.95 2.13 18.56
CA ASN A 667 15.92 1.90 17.12
C ASN A 667 16.68 2.96 16.32
N ASN A 668 16.71 4.20 16.83
CA ASN A 668 17.34 5.32 16.14
C ASN A 668 18.75 5.63 16.66
N LEU A 669 19.09 5.14 17.85
CA LEU A 669 20.41 5.26 18.46
C LEU A 669 21.50 4.61 17.61
N PHE A 670 21.22 3.47 16.97
CA PHE A 670 22.15 2.87 15.99
C PHE A 670 22.46 3.81 14.82
N LYS A 671 21.44 4.51 14.29
CA LYS A 671 21.61 5.49 13.20
C LYS A 671 22.38 6.73 13.68
N ALA A 672 22.14 7.17 14.92
CA ALA A 672 22.84 8.29 15.52
C ALA A 672 24.35 7.98 15.72
N ILE A 673 24.68 6.79 16.26
CA ILE A 673 26.07 6.33 16.43
C ILE A 673 26.79 6.20 15.09
N LYS A 674 26.11 5.68 14.05
CA LYS A 674 26.72 5.56 12.71
C LYS A 674 27.04 6.93 12.08
N LYS A 675 26.30 7.97 12.46
CA LYS A 675 26.46 9.35 11.95
C LYS A 675 27.48 10.16 12.75
N SER A 676 27.70 9.85 14.03
CA SER A 676 28.71 10.55 14.82
C SER A 676 30.11 10.12 14.43
N LYS A 677 31.05 11.08 14.38
CA LYS A 677 32.46 10.74 14.23
C LYS A 677 32.88 9.93 15.45
N LEU A 678 33.71 8.89 15.24
CA LEU A 678 34.21 7.93 16.23
C LEU A 678 34.89 8.52 17.50
N SER A 679 34.99 9.86 17.62
CA SER A 679 35.60 10.56 18.76
C SER A 679 34.80 10.49 20.07
N GLU A 680 33.54 10.01 20.06
CA GLU A 680 32.65 10.06 21.23
C GLU A 680 32.14 8.68 21.70
N LYS A 681 33.04 7.71 21.82
CA LYS A 681 32.72 6.34 22.29
C LYS A 681 31.98 6.30 23.63
N HIS A 682 32.28 7.22 24.56
CA HIS A 682 31.71 7.25 25.91
C HIS A 682 30.25 7.72 25.93
N THR A 683 29.89 8.72 25.12
CA THR A 683 28.51 9.24 25.00
C THR A 683 27.57 8.18 24.41
N ALA A 684 28.03 7.49 23.35
CA ALA A 684 27.27 6.39 22.74
C ALA A 684 27.03 5.24 23.74
N GLN A 685 28.05 4.87 24.52
CA GLN A 685 27.93 3.86 25.57
C GLN A 685 26.95 4.26 26.67
N LEU A 686 26.95 5.53 27.09
CA LEU A 686 26.00 6.07 28.05
C LEU A 686 24.57 5.85 27.56
N TYR A 687 24.24 6.32 26.36
CA TYR A 687 22.90 6.18 25.80
C TYR A 687 22.46 4.72 25.63
N ILE A 688 23.36 3.81 25.22
CA ILE A 688 23.05 2.38 25.12
C ILE A 688 22.69 1.81 26.50
N LEU A 689 23.54 2.04 27.50
CA LEU A 689 23.38 1.47 28.83
C LEU A 689 22.16 2.03 29.55
N THR A 690 21.91 3.34 29.47
CA THR A 690 20.73 3.95 30.09
C THR A 690 19.44 3.49 29.44
N ASN A 691 19.42 3.38 28.10
CA ASN A 691 18.26 2.88 27.38
C ASN A 691 17.99 1.40 27.70
N ASP A 692 19.02 0.56 27.76
CA ASP A 692 18.89 -0.86 28.10
C ASP A 692 18.31 -1.03 29.52
N MET A 693 18.91 -0.35 30.50
CA MET A 693 18.41 -0.35 31.88
C MET A 693 16.98 0.20 32.00
N MET A 694 16.60 1.15 31.16
CA MET A 694 15.24 1.69 31.18
C MET A 694 14.24 0.70 30.59
N GLN A 695 14.61 -0.02 29.53
CA GLN A 695 13.79 -1.10 28.99
C GLN A 695 13.59 -2.21 30.02
N ASP A 696 14.63 -2.57 30.77
CA ASP A 696 14.51 -3.57 31.83
C ASP A 696 13.54 -3.13 32.95
N ILE A 697 13.62 -1.87 33.41
CA ILE A 697 12.66 -1.35 34.42
C ILE A 697 11.23 -1.32 33.87
N LEU A 698 11.05 -0.87 32.63
CA LEU A 698 9.74 -0.80 31.98
C LEU A 698 9.14 -2.19 31.79
N GLN A 699 9.97 -3.19 31.50
CA GLN A 699 9.55 -4.58 31.43
C GLN A 699 9.02 -5.08 32.79
N SER A 700 9.76 -4.89 33.88
CA SER A 700 9.28 -5.27 35.22
C SER A 700 8.01 -4.51 35.62
N LEU A 701 7.94 -3.20 35.35
CA LEU A 701 6.72 -2.42 35.57
C LEU A 701 5.54 -2.97 34.76
N SER A 702 5.76 -3.36 33.49
CA SER A 702 4.72 -3.93 32.65
C SER A 702 4.21 -5.26 33.20
N PHE A 703 5.08 -6.11 33.74
CA PHE A 703 4.68 -7.38 34.36
C PHE A 703 3.91 -7.17 35.65
N ILE A 704 4.29 -6.18 36.47
CA ILE A 704 3.53 -5.77 37.66
C ILE A 704 2.11 -5.33 37.26
N ILE A 705 2.00 -4.43 36.28
CA ILE A 705 0.71 -3.92 35.80
C ILE A 705 -0.15 -5.02 35.21
N LEU A 706 0.42 -5.91 34.39
CA LEU A 706 -0.31 -7.04 33.78
C LEU A 706 -0.79 -8.04 34.84
N ALA A 707 0.01 -8.30 35.87
CA ALA A 707 -0.40 -9.15 36.98
C ALA A 707 -1.58 -8.53 37.74
N ALA A 708 -1.51 -7.25 38.08
CA ALA A 708 -2.59 -6.51 38.73
C ALA A 708 -3.86 -6.47 37.86
N GLU A 709 -3.72 -6.13 36.57
CA GLU A 709 -4.84 -6.06 35.61
C GLU A 709 -5.53 -7.41 35.46
N SER A 710 -4.76 -8.49 35.27
CA SER A 710 -5.31 -9.83 35.14
C SER A 710 -6.06 -10.25 36.39
N HIS A 711 -5.53 -9.95 37.58
CA HIS A 711 -6.16 -10.33 38.85
C HIS A 711 -7.50 -9.61 39.06
N VAL A 712 -7.52 -8.29 38.91
CA VAL A 712 -8.74 -7.47 39.09
C VAL A 712 -9.74 -7.68 37.95
N SER A 713 -9.27 -7.87 36.71
CA SER A 713 -10.17 -8.10 35.57
C SER A 713 -10.90 -9.43 35.66
N ASN A 714 -10.24 -10.45 36.19
CA ASN A 714 -10.82 -11.79 36.40
C ASN A 714 -11.55 -11.95 37.74
N ALA A 715 -11.75 -10.87 38.51
CA ALA A 715 -12.41 -10.88 39.82
C ALA A 715 -11.88 -11.99 40.75
N HIS A 716 -10.56 -12.18 40.76
CA HIS A 716 -9.91 -13.11 41.67
C HIS A 716 -10.00 -12.60 43.11
N LYS A 717 -9.90 -13.50 44.10
CA LYS A 717 -9.96 -13.13 45.51
C LYS A 717 -8.94 -12.01 45.84
N PRO A 718 -9.34 -10.96 46.58
CA PRO A 718 -8.44 -9.89 46.99
C PRO A 718 -7.21 -10.38 47.76
N LEU A 719 -6.21 -9.51 47.89
CA LEU A 719 -5.09 -9.74 48.80
C LEU A 719 -5.60 -9.82 50.24
N MET A 720 -5.00 -10.70 51.05
CA MET A 720 -5.30 -10.72 52.48
C MET A 720 -4.69 -9.48 53.15
N GLU A 721 -5.18 -9.17 54.36
CA GLU A 721 -4.76 -7.99 55.13
C GLU A 721 -3.23 -7.95 55.31
N ASN A 722 -2.63 -9.07 55.71
CA ASN A 722 -1.18 -9.19 55.85
C ASN A 722 -0.40 -8.95 54.53
N GLN A 723 -0.91 -9.43 53.40
CA GLN A 723 -0.31 -9.21 52.08
C GLN A 723 -0.47 -7.75 51.64
N THR A 724 -1.59 -7.14 51.98
CA THR A 724 -1.91 -5.75 51.67
C THR A 724 -1.00 -4.80 52.45
N ASP A 725 -0.84 -5.03 53.75
CA ASP A 725 0.06 -4.23 54.60
C ASP A 725 1.51 -4.29 54.12
N LEU A 726 1.98 -5.48 53.75
CA LEU A 726 3.32 -5.67 53.19
C LEU A 726 3.47 -4.97 51.83
N ALA A 727 2.47 -5.09 50.95
CA ALA A 727 2.48 -4.43 49.65
C ALA A 727 2.50 -2.90 49.80
N VAL A 728 1.70 -2.32 50.69
CA VAL A 728 1.67 -0.88 50.99
C VAL A 728 3.02 -0.43 51.55
N ARG A 729 3.59 -1.19 52.49
CA ARG A 729 4.89 -0.87 53.09
C ARG A 729 6.00 -0.86 52.05
N ILE A 730 6.13 -1.92 51.25
CA ILE A 730 7.11 -2.02 50.17
C ILE A 730 6.90 -0.90 49.14
N THR A 731 5.64 -0.60 48.79
CA THR A 731 5.32 0.47 47.83
C THR A 731 5.79 1.84 48.31
N ASN A 732 5.59 2.16 49.59
CA ASN A 732 6.05 3.42 50.19
C ASN A 732 7.58 3.52 50.27
N GLU A 733 8.28 2.41 50.51
CA GLU A 733 9.75 2.39 50.50
C GLU A 733 10.29 2.56 49.07
N VAL A 734 9.68 1.90 48.08
CA VAL A 734 10.02 2.04 46.66
C VAL A 734 9.76 3.47 46.17
N ASP A 735 8.67 4.12 46.59
CA ASP A 735 8.35 5.51 46.28
C ASP A 735 9.46 6.47 46.75
N LYS A 736 9.84 6.38 48.03
CA LYS A 736 10.95 7.17 48.58
C LYS A 736 12.26 6.91 47.83
N TYR A 737 12.56 5.65 47.56
CA TYR A 737 13.78 5.23 46.88
C TYR A 737 13.88 5.74 45.43
N LEU A 738 12.80 5.63 44.64
CA LEU A 738 12.78 6.11 43.26
C LEU A 738 12.83 7.64 43.18
N ILE A 739 12.13 8.34 44.08
CA ILE A 739 12.18 9.82 44.17
C ILE A 739 13.59 10.29 44.53
N GLN A 740 14.26 9.65 45.49
CA GLN A 740 15.63 10.00 45.88
C GLN A 740 16.61 9.83 44.71
N ILE A 741 16.50 8.72 43.96
CA ILE A 741 17.31 8.52 42.74
C ILE A 741 17.00 9.61 41.71
N ALA A 742 15.72 9.87 41.43
CA ALA A 742 15.31 10.88 40.45
C ALA A 742 15.82 12.28 40.81
N ASN A 743 15.75 12.68 42.08
CA ASN A 743 16.25 13.98 42.54
C ASN A 743 17.76 14.09 42.40
N GLY A 744 18.51 13.05 42.81
CA GLY A 744 19.97 13.03 42.65
C GLY A 744 20.40 13.12 41.18
N LEU A 745 19.65 12.49 40.28
CA LEU A 745 19.85 12.58 38.83
C LEU A 745 19.58 13.98 38.29
N SER A 746 18.45 14.58 38.65
CA SER A 746 18.05 15.92 38.16
C SER A 746 19.04 17.00 38.61
N ASN A 747 19.55 16.90 39.83
CA ASN A 747 20.43 17.89 40.43
C ASN A 747 21.93 17.59 40.22
N ASN A 748 22.26 16.46 39.59
CA ASN A 748 23.63 15.91 39.52
C ASN A 748 24.32 15.77 40.89
N ASP A 749 23.54 15.59 41.95
CA ASP A 749 24.01 15.39 43.31
C ASP A 749 23.90 13.90 43.69
N TYR A 750 25.04 13.29 43.97
CA TYR A 750 25.16 11.87 44.33
C TYR A 750 25.67 11.66 45.75
N SER A 751 25.62 12.71 46.60
CA SER A 751 26.03 12.65 48.01
C SER A 751 25.22 11.62 48.81
N GLU A 752 23.92 11.49 48.53
CA GLU A 752 23.01 10.57 49.21
C GLU A 752 23.02 9.13 48.66
N LEU A 753 23.98 8.78 47.79
CA LEU A 753 23.99 7.46 47.13
C LEU A 753 24.16 6.31 48.13
N ASP A 754 24.85 6.53 49.26
CA ASP A 754 24.96 5.53 50.32
C ASP A 754 23.67 5.35 51.12
N GLU A 755 22.86 6.40 51.29
CA GLU A 755 21.51 6.30 51.87
C GLU A 755 20.58 5.56 50.91
N THR A 756 20.65 5.86 49.62
CA THR A 756 19.92 5.13 48.57
C THR A 756 20.26 3.63 48.59
N ARG A 757 21.52 3.26 48.87
CA ARG A 757 21.92 1.85 49.05
C ARG A 757 21.32 1.21 50.30
N LYS A 758 21.23 1.96 51.41
CA LYS A 758 20.57 1.49 52.64
C LYS A 758 19.07 1.26 52.40
N LEU A 759 18.39 2.17 51.71
CA LEU A 759 16.98 1.98 51.32
C LEU A 759 16.79 0.76 50.43
N LYS A 760 17.63 0.58 49.41
CA LYS A 760 17.60 -0.63 48.58
C LYS A 760 17.71 -1.90 49.43
N LYS A 761 18.63 -1.93 50.39
CA LYS A 761 18.80 -3.09 51.29
C LYS A 761 17.54 -3.32 52.13
N SER A 762 16.99 -2.26 52.73
CA SER A 762 15.73 -2.32 53.49
C SER A 762 14.59 -2.91 52.66
N ILE A 763 14.41 -2.44 51.42
CA ILE A 763 13.38 -2.97 50.51
C ILE A 763 13.61 -4.46 50.23
N PHE A 764 14.87 -4.87 50.00
CA PHE A 764 15.20 -6.28 49.74
C PHE A 764 14.90 -7.16 50.97
N ASP A 765 15.27 -6.71 52.15
CA ASP A 765 15.02 -7.42 53.41
C ASP A 765 13.49 -7.59 53.63
N HIS A 766 12.68 -6.57 53.34
CA HIS A 766 11.21 -6.66 53.41
C HIS A 766 10.59 -7.54 52.33
N ILE A 767 11.14 -7.54 51.11
CA ILE A 767 10.70 -8.47 50.05
C ILE A 767 11.02 -9.91 50.45
N GLU A 768 12.21 -10.17 51.01
CA GLU A 768 12.61 -11.51 51.47
C GLU A 768 11.75 -11.99 52.65
N TYR A 769 11.40 -11.09 53.56
CA TYR A 769 10.43 -11.34 54.60
C TYR A 769 9.04 -11.67 54.03
N ALA A 770 8.55 -10.88 53.07
CA ALA A 770 7.25 -11.10 52.43
C ALA A 770 7.20 -12.44 51.64
N LEU A 771 8.30 -12.79 50.95
CA LEU A 771 8.44 -14.08 50.28
C LEU A 771 8.41 -15.23 51.28
N SER A 772 9.09 -15.10 52.42
CA SER A 772 9.10 -16.11 53.47
C SER A 772 7.71 -16.31 54.07
N ASN A 773 6.99 -15.22 54.37
CA ASN A 773 5.61 -15.27 54.83
C ASN A 773 4.68 -15.91 53.78
N GLN A 774 4.88 -15.62 52.51
CA GLN A 774 4.10 -16.21 51.42
C GLN A 774 4.33 -17.73 51.36
N VAL A 775 5.58 -18.20 51.46
CA VAL A 775 5.94 -19.63 51.48
C VAL A 775 5.34 -20.32 52.70
N GLU A 776 5.39 -19.68 53.88
CA GLU A 776 4.80 -20.22 55.10
C GLU A 776 3.28 -20.41 54.96
N GLY A 777 2.56 -19.40 54.47
CA GLY A 777 1.11 -19.53 54.27
C GLY A 777 0.73 -20.47 53.11
N ILE A 778 1.60 -20.67 52.10
CA ILE A 778 1.42 -21.77 51.13
C ILE A 778 1.51 -23.11 51.86
N SER A 779 2.51 -23.30 52.72
CA SER A 779 2.69 -24.53 53.50
C SER A 779 1.51 -24.79 54.45
N LYS A 780 0.91 -23.74 55.01
CA LYS A 780 -0.26 -23.81 55.89
C LYS A 780 -1.60 -23.92 55.13
N LYS A 781 -1.60 -23.80 53.80
CA LYS A 781 -2.77 -23.76 52.91
C LYS A 781 -3.68 -22.54 53.13
N ASP A 782 -3.13 -21.44 53.62
CA ASP A 782 -3.84 -20.18 53.86
C ASP A 782 -4.12 -19.41 52.56
N TYR A 783 -3.29 -19.62 51.51
CA TYR A 783 -3.37 -18.88 50.24
C TYR A 783 -3.87 -19.74 49.07
N GLY A 784 -4.76 -19.18 48.24
CA GLY A 784 -5.17 -19.78 46.97
C GLY A 784 -4.12 -19.58 45.86
N PHE A 785 -4.06 -20.50 44.89
CA PHE A 785 -3.06 -20.50 43.81
C PHE A 785 -2.92 -19.14 43.09
N LYS A 786 -4.03 -18.52 42.69
CA LYS A 786 -4.02 -17.24 41.95
C LYS A 786 -3.51 -16.06 42.78
N ASN A 787 -3.82 -16.04 44.07
CA ASN A 787 -3.34 -15.02 45.00
C ASN A 787 -1.82 -15.22 45.24
N THR A 788 -1.39 -16.46 45.44
CA THR A 788 0.04 -16.79 45.57
C THR A 788 0.85 -16.41 44.32
N ASP A 789 0.36 -16.79 43.13
CA ASP A 789 0.99 -16.47 41.85
C ASP A 789 1.15 -14.96 41.67
N LEU A 790 0.08 -14.19 41.95
CA LEU A 790 0.11 -12.73 41.96
C LEU A 790 1.19 -12.18 42.91
N THR A 791 1.14 -12.55 44.19
CA THR A 791 2.01 -11.98 45.22
C THR A 791 3.48 -12.29 44.93
N LEU A 792 3.81 -13.54 44.56
CA LEU A 792 5.18 -13.91 44.19
C LEU A 792 5.66 -13.11 42.98
N ARG A 793 4.82 -12.97 41.95
CA ARG A 793 5.17 -12.23 40.75
C ARG A 793 5.41 -10.75 41.04
N LEU A 794 4.55 -10.12 41.84
CA LEU A 794 4.74 -8.72 42.26
C LEU A 794 6.06 -8.54 43.02
N LEU A 795 6.34 -9.38 44.02
CA LEU A 795 7.54 -9.27 44.85
C LEU A 795 8.83 -9.42 44.04
N LEU A 796 8.88 -10.39 43.11
CA LEU A 796 10.04 -10.63 42.28
C LEU A 796 10.28 -9.48 41.27
N GLU A 797 9.24 -9.00 40.60
CA GLU A 797 9.36 -7.89 39.65
C GLU A 797 9.69 -6.57 40.34
N ILE A 798 9.18 -6.33 41.56
CA ILE A 798 9.57 -5.18 42.38
C ILE A 798 11.07 -5.27 42.75
N LYS A 799 11.55 -6.47 43.11
CA LYS A 799 12.96 -6.70 43.42
C LYS A 799 13.85 -6.34 42.23
N ASP A 800 13.48 -6.76 41.03
CA ASP A 800 14.21 -6.47 39.79
C ASP A 800 14.18 -4.98 39.44
N LEU A 801 13.02 -4.34 39.50
CA LEU A 801 12.86 -2.90 39.30
C LEU A 801 13.78 -2.10 40.23
N VAL A 802 13.76 -2.42 41.53
CA VAL A 802 14.61 -1.79 42.55
C VAL A 802 16.09 -2.08 42.29
N ALA A 803 16.42 -3.30 41.85
CA ALA A 803 17.79 -3.69 41.54
C ALA A 803 18.41 -2.85 40.43
N ILE A 804 17.63 -2.55 39.39
CA ILE A 804 18.06 -1.81 38.21
C ILE A 804 18.11 -0.30 38.48
N ALA A 805 17.14 0.26 39.22
CA ALA A 805 17.04 1.72 39.44
C ALA A 805 18.34 2.36 40.00
N VAL A 806 18.99 1.76 41.01
CA VAL A 806 20.26 2.30 41.55
C VAL A 806 21.41 2.26 40.54
N ARG A 807 21.33 1.41 39.50
CA ARG A 807 22.38 1.35 38.47
C ARG A 807 22.46 2.68 37.71
N PHE A 808 21.36 3.43 37.58
CA PHE A 808 21.37 4.76 36.95
C PHE A 808 22.23 5.74 37.74
N ALA A 809 21.96 5.87 39.03
CA ALA A 809 22.76 6.72 39.92
C ALA A 809 24.24 6.28 39.98
N LYS A 810 24.52 4.98 39.95
CA LYS A 810 25.91 4.46 39.90
C LYS A 810 26.62 4.81 38.60
N LEU A 811 25.96 4.62 37.46
CA LEU A 811 26.53 4.90 36.14
C LEU A 811 26.85 6.39 36.00
N LEU A 812 25.89 7.26 36.35
CA LEU A 812 26.03 8.69 36.19
C LEU A 812 26.99 9.31 37.23
N ASN A 813 27.04 8.80 38.46
CA ASN A 813 28.07 9.20 39.43
C ASN A 813 29.50 8.85 38.96
N ARG A 814 29.70 7.68 38.33
CA ARG A 814 31.02 7.32 37.76
C ARG A 814 31.44 8.31 36.68
N LEU A 815 30.50 8.68 35.81
CA LEU A 815 30.76 9.64 34.73
C LEU A 815 31.01 11.05 35.27
N ASN A 816 30.29 11.47 36.32
CA ASN A 816 30.55 12.74 37.00
C ASN A 816 31.97 12.78 37.61
N LYS A 817 32.53 11.62 37.97
CA LYS A 817 33.93 11.47 38.42
C LYS A 817 34.94 11.31 37.27
N GLY A 818 34.52 11.46 36.01
CA GLY A 818 35.38 11.31 34.84
C GLY A 818 35.77 9.86 34.50
N GLN A 819 35.08 8.86 35.06
CA GLN A 819 35.38 7.44 34.83
C GLN A 819 34.63 6.89 33.61
N SER A 820 35.16 5.81 33.01
CA SER A 820 34.50 5.12 31.89
C SER A 820 33.13 4.54 32.30
N PRO A 821 32.09 4.57 31.42
CA PRO A 821 30.79 3.93 31.66
C PRO A 821 30.90 2.44 32.01
N LEU A 822 31.90 1.75 31.44
CA LEU A 822 32.14 0.32 31.65
C LEU A 822 33.01 0.02 32.89
N GLY A 823 33.49 1.07 33.58
CA GLY A 823 34.47 0.97 34.65
C GLY A 823 35.92 0.85 34.15
N ASN A 824 36.88 1.10 35.03
CA ASN A 824 38.27 0.73 34.79
C ASN A 824 38.36 -0.80 34.93
N ARG A 825 38.75 -1.49 33.86
CA ARG A 825 39.21 -2.87 33.96
C ARG A 825 40.63 -2.90 34.50
#